data_AF-A0A8H4YAY3-F1
#
_entry.id   AF-A0A8H4YAY3-F1
#
_cell.length_a   1.000
_cell.length_b   1.000
_cell.length_c   1.000
_cell.angle_alpha   90.00
_cell.angle_beta   90.00
_cell.angle_gamma   90.00
#
_symmetry.space_group_name_H-M   'P 1'
#
loop_
_entity.id
_entity.type
_entity.pdbx_description
1 polymer ?
#
loop_
_entity_poly.entity_id
_entity_poly.type
_entity_poly.pdbx_seq_one_letter_code
_entity_poly.pdbx_strand_id
1 'polypeptide(L)'
;MKLLPLLLASANMVQAALKWQNVRIGGGGGFVAGIEFHPKSRGVAYARTDIGGLYRLNSDDSWTPVTDNTAFDSTWNRWGIDALALDPSNPNKVITAVGMYTNDWDPNKGSIGISNDKGATWSFTELPFKVGGNMPGRGMGERLAVDPKNSNIIYFGARSGNGLWKSTDGGKSFSKVTSFTNVGTFVPDPSDTSGYNNDRQGLAFVTFDSTSSLVNGATSRIFVGTADKQSASVYVSTDAGKTWSAVAGQPTGFLPHKAQLQPTEKALYISYSDGSGPYDGTSGAVYRYDIAGNRWKNITPPGDIYFGFGGLALDLQKPGTLVVASLNSWYPDAQFFRSTNSGETWSTLWNYNAAGQLDYHYGISAPKAPWVYNDFITVDTKRLGWMIEAVAINPFDSNHWLYGTGLTVYGGHDLTKWDSTHNISIQSLAEGIEEFAVLDLKSAPGGSELLAGVHDNSGFTFPTKTSLSKAPDTIWDSPKFTGAVGVDYAGNKVGNVVRVGNTDATPQVALSSDGGKTWKVHGGAATPQSGGSVAYSADGTTVLWSSGNRGVLRSQSEASFSAVSSLPSGAVIASDKRNSAYFYGASGSKFHVSKNTASSFSESGSFGSANEIRDIAAHPAKAGEVWVSTDIGVFRSTDFGSSFTRVATTLTDTEQIALGRGSGSSWNVYAFGSGSGGRKLYGSSDLGNTWVDIQGSIGFGAIDAARLAGSGNEEGQVYVGTNGRGVFWAQGSF
;
A
#
# COMPACT_ATOMS: atom_id res chain seq x y z
N MET A 1 43.68 -57.25 -5.91
CA MET A 1 42.31 -56.98 -5.47
C MET A 1 42.34 -55.65 -4.69
N LYS A 2 42.09 -54.52 -5.37
CA LYS A 2 42.12 -53.18 -4.76
C LYS A 2 40.67 -52.70 -4.66
N LEU A 3 40.18 -52.49 -3.45
CA LEU A 3 38.86 -51.94 -3.16
C LEU A 3 38.92 -50.41 -3.33
N LEU A 4 38.12 -49.88 -4.25
CA LEU A 4 37.84 -48.45 -4.40
C LEU A 4 36.70 -48.08 -3.43
N PRO A 5 36.84 -47.08 -2.56
CA PRO A 5 35.70 -46.55 -1.82
C PRO A 5 34.87 -45.66 -2.75
N LEU A 6 33.58 -46.00 -2.87
CA LEU A 6 32.59 -45.21 -3.58
C LEU A 6 32.31 -43.93 -2.77
N LEU A 7 32.82 -42.78 -3.21
CA LEU A 7 32.38 -41.47 -2.73
C LEU A 7 30.96 -41.23 -3.27
N LEU A 8 29.95 -41.44 -2.44
CA LEU A 8 28.61 -40.88 -2.63
C LEU A 8 28.70 -39.37 -2.44
N ALA A 9 28.88 -38.62 -3.52
CA ALA A 9 28.63 -37.19 -3.52
C ALA A 9 27.11 -36.97 -3.34
N SER A 10 26.71 -36.48 -2.17
CA SER A 10 25.37 -35.93 -1.96
C SER A 10 25.24 -34.67 -2.83
N ALA A 11 24.71 -34.84 -4.03
CA ALA A 11 24.28 -33.71 -4.84
C ALA A 11 23.07 -33.08 -4.14
N ASN A 12 23.30 -32.05 -3.32
CA ASN A 12 22.25 -31.13 -2.93
C ASN A 12 21.76 -30.46 -4.22
N MET A 13 20.65 -30.94 -4.79
CA MET A 13 19.94 -30.16 -5.79
C MET A 13 19.48 -28.88 -5.10
N VAL A 14 20.13 -27.77 -5.44
CA VAL A 14 19.63 -26.44 -5.09
C VAL A 14 18.36 -26.24 -5.92
N GLN A 15 17.21 -26.60 -5.34
CA GLN A 15 15.91 -26.33 -5.94
C GLN A 15 15.74 -24.80 -6.05
N ALA A 16 15.39 -24.31 -7.24
CA ALA A 16 15.13 -22.89 -7.44
C ALA A 16 13.82 -22.49 -6.74
N ALA A 17 13.79 -21.29 -6.16
CA ALA A 17 12.58 -20.71 -5.58
C ALA A 17 11.43 -20.61 -6.60
N LEU A 18 10.20 -20.46 -6.09
CA LEU A 18 9.03 -20.36 -6.96
C LEU A 18 9.01 -19.03 -7.72
N LYS A 19 8.34 -19.04 -8.88
CA LYS A 19 8.08 -17.82 -9.66
C LYS A 19 6.78 -17.19 -9.21
N TRP A 20 6.90 -16.00 -8.61
CA TRP A 20 5.78 -15.25 -8.07
C TRP A 20 5.21 -14.23 -9.05
N GLN A 21 3.91 -14.01 -8.96
CA GLN A 21 3.18 -12.95 -9.67
C GLN A 21 1.98 -12.51 -8.83
N ASN A 22 1.41 -11.34 -9.11
CA ASN A 22 0.21 -10.90 -8.40
C ASN A 22 -1.04 -11.62 -8.88
N VAL A 23 -1.97 -11.85 -7.95
CA VAL A 23 -3.39 -11.97 -8.26
C VAL A 23 -3.85 -10.61 -8.77
N ARG A 24 -4.55 -10.61 -9.89
CA ARG A 24 -5.04 -9.38 -10.53
C ARG A 24 -6.33 -8.93 -9.86
N ILE A 25 -6.23 -8.06 -8.86
CA ILE A 25 -7.38 -7.29 -8.38
C ILE A 25 -7.61 -6.13 -9.37
N GLY A 26 -6.52 -5.53 -9.86
CA GLY A 26 -6.52 -4.41 -10.79
C GLY A 26 -7.05 -3.12 -10.18
N GLY A 27 -6.71 -1.97 -10.76
CA GLY A 27 -7.26 -0.68 -10.35
C GLY A 27 -6.53 0.00 -9.19
N GLY A 28 -5.35 -0.47 -8.77
CA GLY A 28 -4.58 0.10 -7.67
C GLY A 28 -4.94 -0.52 -6.33
N GLY A 29 -5.86 0.11 -5.59
CA GLY A 29 -6.29 -0.31 -4.26
C GLY A 29 -5.64 0.43 -3.09
N GLY A 30 -4.93 1.53 -3.36
CA GLY A 30 -4.19 2.30 -2.35
C GLY A 30 -3.88 3.71 -2.84
N PHE A 31 -3.06 4.44 -2.07
CA PHE A 31 -2.78 5.85 -2.31
C PHE A 31 -1.52 6.07 -3.16
N VAL A 32 -1.74 6.54 -4.38
CA VAL A 32 -0.66 6.99 -5.27
C VAL A 32 -0.34 8.47 -5.02
N ALA A 33 0.68 8.71 -4.18
CA ALA A 33 1.03 10.02 -3.67
C ALA A 33 1.83 10.92 -4.64
N GLY A 34 2.47 10.34 -5.67
CA GLY A 34 3.24 11.10 -6.66
C GLY A 34 3.36 10.38 -8.00
N ILE A 35 3.31 11.14 -9.10
CA ILE A 35 3.49 10.66 -10.47
C ILE A 35 4.46 11.61 -11.18
N GLU A 36 5.56 11.09 -11.71
CA GLU A 36 6.60 11.89 -12.38
C GLU A 36 6.86 11.34 -13.78
N PHE A 37 6.67 12.18 -14.81
CA PHE A 37 7.15 11.92 -16.16
C PHE A 37 8.58 12.43 -16.30
N HIS A 38 9.43 11.68 -17.00
CA HIS A 38 10.79 12.12 -17.27
C HIS A 38 10.78 13.39 -18.14
N PRO A 39 11.44 14.49 -17.74
CA PRO A 39 11.26 15.79 -18.39
C PRO A 39 11.89 15.87 -19.78
N LYS A 40 12.83 14.98 -20.13
CA LYS A 40 13.56 14.99 -21.41
C LYS A 40 13.51 13.68 -22.20
N SER A 41 12.67 12.71 -21.82
CA SER A 41 12.62 11.41 -22.50
C SER A 41 11.21 10.83 -22.52
N ARG A 42 10.72 10.54 -23.72
CA ARG A 42 9.40 9.94 -23.95
C ARG A 42 9.32 8.54 -23.34
N GLY A 43 8.14 8.18 -22.83
CA GLY A 43 7.85 6.82 -22.36
C GLY A 43 8.56 6.40 -21.07
N VAL A 44 9.04 7.36 -20.28
CA VAL A 44 9.60 7.10 -18.94
C VAL A 44 8.77 7.89 -17.95
N ALA A 45 8.04 7.18 -17.09
CA ALA A 45 7.30 7.76 -15.98
C ALA A 45 7.23 6.75 -14.82
N TYR A 46 7.07 7.27 -13.61
CA TYR A 46 6.92 6.45 -12.42
C TYR A 46 5.83 6.98 -11.52
N ALA A 47 5.20 6.07 -10.78
CA ALA A 47 4.24 6.37 -9.72
C ALA A 47 4.80 5.85 -8.40
N ARG A 48 4.89 6.72 -7.40
CA ARG A 48 5.29 6.35 -6.04
C ARG A 48 4.07 6.20 -5.16
N THR A 49 4.13 5.22 -4.27
CA THR A 49 3.03 4.92 -3.36
C THR A 49 3.52 4.91 -1.91
N ASP A 50 2.59 4.96 -0.95
CA ASP A 50 2.93 5.17 0.46
C ASP A 50 3.32 3.88 1.18
N ILE A 51 2.79 2.72 0.76
CA ILE A 51 3.12 1.41 1.35
C ILE A 51 3.52 0.35 0.33
N GLY A 52 3.36 0.61 -0.97
CA GLY A 52 3.44 -0.37 -2.06
C GLY A 52 4.57 -0.15 -3.07
N GLY A 53 5.54 0.70 -2.75
CA GLY A 53 6.76 0.86 -3.53
C GLY A 53 6.61 1.78 -4.74
N LEU A 54 7.39 1.47 -5.78
CA LEU A 54 7.50 2.28 -6.99
C LEU A 54 7.08 1.46 -8.22
N TYR A 55 6.33 2.10 -9.11
CA TYR A 55 5.87 1.52 -10.36
C TYR A 55 6.39 2.32 -11.56
N ARG A 56 6.74 1.65 -12.64
CA ARG A 56 7.14 2.26 -13.92
C ARG A 56 6.02 2.11 -14.95
N LEU A 57 5.66 3.20 -15.62
CA LEU A 57 4.66 3.20 -16.68
C LEU A 57 5.17 2.45 -17.93
N ASN A 58 4.32 1.60 -18.49
CA ASN A 58 4.54 0.88 -19.74
C ASN A 58 3.84 1.61 -20.91
N SER A 59 4.16 1.21 -22.14
CA SER A 59 3.61 1.85 -23.35
C SER A 59 2.11 1.58 -23.60
N ASP A 60 1.51 0.63 -22.88
CA ASP A 60 0.11 0.24 -22.95
C ASP A 60 -0.72 0.74 -21.75
N ASP A 61 -0.17 1.74 -21.04
CA ASP A 61 -0.67 2.35 -19.81
C ASP A 61 -0.81 1.38 -18.61
N SER A 62 -0.20 0.19 -18.69
CA SER A 62 0.00 -0.65 -17.51
C SER A 62 1.24 -0.22 -16.72
N TRP A 63 1.38 -0.74 -15.51
CA TRP A 63 2.45 -0.42 -14.58
C TRP A 63 3.24 -1.66 -14.20
N THR A 64 4.56 -1.52 -14.14
CA THR A 64 5.47 -2.58 -13.67
C THR A 64 5.99 -2.20 -12.29
N PRO A 65 5.80 -3.02 -11.23
CA PRO A 65 6.46 -2.79 -9.94
C PRO A 65 7.98 -2.96 -10.11
N VAL A 66 8.77 -2.02 -9.56
CA VAL A 66 10.24 -2.02 -9.70
C VAL A 66 10.96 -2.07 -8.35
N THR A 67 10.26 -2.31 -7.25
CA THR A 67 10.82 -2.37 -5.89
C THR A 67 10.52 -3.67 -5.15
N ASP A 68 9.89 -4.65 -5.81
CA ASP A 68 9.52 -5.95 -5.20
C ASP A 68 10.73 -6.73 -4.71
N ASN A 69 11.91 -6.57 -5.31
CA ASN A 69 13.15 -7.22 -4.89
C ASN A 69 13.98 -6.40 -3.88
N THR A 70 13.37 -5.39 -3.24
CA THR A 70 14.08 -4.50 -2.30
C THR A 70 13.52 -4.53 -0.88
N ALA A 71 12.24 -4.89 -0.69
CA ALA A 71 11.56 -4.89 0.60
C ALA A 71 11.39 -6.32 1.15
N PHE A 72 12.39 -6.78 1.89
CA PHE A 72 12.35 -8.04 2.64
C PHE A 72 12.02 -7.76 4.11
N ASP A 73 11.90 -8.79 4.93
CA ASP A 73 11.58 -8.64 6.37
C ASP A 73 12.48 -7.62 7.09
N SER A 74 13.79 -7.63 6.84
CA SER A 74 14.71 -6.67 7.47
C SER A 74 14.71 -5.27 6.84
N THR A 75 14.06 -5.09 5.68
CA THR A 75 14.08 -3.84 4.90
C THR A 75 12.69 -3.50 4.36
N TRP A 76 11.64 -3.91 5.07
CA TRP A 76 10.25 -3.85 4.62
C TRP A 76 9.81 -2.41 4.35
N ASN A 77 10.37 -1.48 5.11
CA ASN A 77 10.08 -0.05 4.99
C ASN A 77 10.51 0.56 3.65
N ARG A 78 11.27 -0.16 2.82
CA ARG A 78 11.67 0.29 1.48
C ARG A 78 10.53 0.38 0.48
N TRP A 79 9.35 -0.21 0.78
CA TRP A 79 8.14 0.08 0.01
C TRP A 79 7.50 1.41 0.35
N GLY A 80 7.85 2.06 1.47
CA GLY A 80 7.42 3.44 1.72
C GLY A 80 8.26 4.41 0.90
N ILE A 81 7.68 4.99 -0.16
CA ILE A 81 8.38 5.92 -1.06
C ILE A 81 7.94 7.36 -0.76
N ASP A 82 8.71 8.07 0.07
CA ASP A 82 8.43 9.46 0.48
C ASP A 82 8.71 10.47 -0.64
N ALA A 83 9.70 10.19 -1.49
CA ALA A 83 10.06 11.08 -2.59
C ALA A 83 10.71 10.32 -3.76
N LEU A 84 10.55 10.88 -4.95
CA LEU A 84 11.05 10.37 -6.22
C LEU A 84 11.76 11.50 -6.98
N ALA A 85 12.85 11.16 -7.66
CA ALA A 85 13.49 12.06 -8.63
C ALA A 85 13.97 11.28 -9.87
N LEU A 86 13.77 11.89 -11.03
CA LEU A 86 14.27 11.40 -12.32
C LEU A 86 15.41 12.30 -12.77
N ASP A 87 16.54 11.71 -13.16
CA ASP A 87 17.69 12.49 -13.64
C ASP A 87 17.39 13.09 -15.03
N PRO A 88 17.27 14.42 -15.19
CA PRO A 88 16.86 15.00 -16.47
C PRO A 88 17.82 14.74 -17.63
N SER A 89 19.05 14.30 -17.36
CA SER A 89 20.06 13.97 -18.38
C SER A 89 20.25 12.47 -18.58
N ASN A 90 19.68 11.62 -17.74
CA ASN A 90 19.81 10.17 -17.82
C ASN A 90 18.46 9.46 -17.56
N PRO A 91 17.72 9.05 -18.61
CA PRO A 91 16.42 8.40 -18.46
C PRO A 91 16.47 7.01 -17.85
N ASN A 92 17.66 6.45 -17.60
CA ASN A 92 17.80 5.19 -16.88
C ASN A 92 17.96 5.39 -15.37
N LYS A 93 18.30 6.61 -14.92
CA LYS A 93 18.54 6.89 -13.51
C LYS A 93 17.27 7.37 -12.81
N VAL A 94 16.86 6.61 -11.81
CA VAL A 94 15.75 6.92 -10.92
C VAL A 94 16.24 6.84 -9.48
N ILE A 95 15.79 7.80 -8.66
CA ILE A 95 16.23 7.94 -7.28
C ILE A 95 15.00 8.05 -6.39
N THR A 96 15.00 7.35 -5.26
CA THR A 96 13.90 7.36 -4.28
C THR A 96 14.43 7.68 -2.89
N ALA A 97 13.64 8.37 -2.08
CA ALA A 97 13.82 8.38 -0.62
C ALA A 97 12.85 7.37 -0.02
N VAL A 98 13.40 6.36 0.66
CA VAL A 98 12.64 5.20 1.15
C VAL A 98 12.69 5.08 2.67
N GLY A 99 11.57 4.63 3.25
CA GLY A 99 11.30 4.48 4.68
C GLY A 99 9.81 4.75 4.91
N MET A 100 9.18 4.08 5.89
CA MET A 100 7.71 4.11 5.99
C MET A 100 7.20 5.05 7.08
N TYR A 101 7.79 5.00 8.27
CA TYR A 101 7.37 5.81 9.41
C TYR A 101 8.55 6.49 10.09
N THR A 102 8.30 7.64 10.75
CA THR A 102 9.32 8.34 11.54
C THR A 102 9.20 8.11 13.05
N ASN A 103 8.15 7.43 13.50
CA ASN A 103 7.99 6.95 14.87
C ASN A 103 8.51 5.51 15.04
N ASP A 104 8.26 4.89 16.18
CA ASP A 104 8.78 3.56 16.53
C ASP A 104 8.11 2.38 15.79
N TRP A 105 7.11 2.63 14.95
CA TRP A 105 6.52 1.59 14.09
C TRP A 105 7.49 1.10 13.02
N ASP A 106 8.37 1.98 12.54
CA ASP A 106 9.49 1.59 11.67
C ASP A 106 10.78 1.58 12.51
N PRO A 107 11.35 0.41 12.84
CA PRO A 107 12.60 0.36 13.59
C PRO A 107 13.81 0.78 12.73
N ASN A 108 13.66 0.84 11.41
CA ASN A 108 14.75 1.11 10.49
C ASN A 108 14.89 2.61 10.21
N LYS A 109 16.12 3.01 9.87
CA LYS A 109 16.36 4.31 9.28
C LYS A 109 15.88 4.32 7.82
N GLY A 110 15.72 5.52 7.28
CA GLY A 110 15.47 5.70 5.86
C GLY A 110 16.73 5.54 5.01
N SER A 111 16.56 5.47 3.71
CA SER A 111 17.67 5.39 2.74
C SER A 111 17.36 6.17 1.47
N ILE A 112 18.38 6.55 0.73
CA ILE A 112 18.24 6.97 -0.67
C ILE A 112 18.53 5.77 -1.57
N GLY A 113 17.54 5.32 -2.33
CA GLY A 113 17.66 4.27 -3.34
C GLY A 113 18.02 4.86 -4.70
N ILE A 114 18.96 4.25 -5.41
CA ILE A 114 19.37 4.65 -6.77
C ILE A 114 19.37 3.42 -7.67
N SER A 115 18.65 3.53 -8.78
CA SER A 115 18.75 2.64 -9.92
C SER A 115 19.33 3.39 -11.11
N ASN A 116 20.16 2.71 -11.91
CA ASN A 116 20.71 3.22 -13.18
C ASN A 116 20.18 2.44 -14.40
N ASP A 117 19.11 1.67 -14.22
CA ASP A 117 18.54 0.75 -15.20
C ASP A 117 17.00 0.73 -15.16
N LYS A 118 16.39 1.88 -14.89
CA LYS A 118 14.94 2.09 -14.84
C LYS A 118 14.22 1.23 -13.79
N GLY A 119 14.86 1.04 -12.64
CA GLY A 119 14.35 0.33 -11.48
C GLY A 119 14.56 -1.19 -11.49
N ALA A 120 15.34 -1.74 -12.43
CA ALA A 120 15.58 -3.19 -12.44
C ALA A 120 16.51 -3.63 -11.29
N THR A 121 17.53 -2.83 -10.99
CA THR A 121 18.45 -3.03 -9.85
C THR A 121 18.65 -1.75 -9.07
N TRP A 122 18.91 -1.90 -7.76
CA TRP A 122 18.99 -0.79 -6.81
C TRP A 122 20.23 -0.87 -5.93
N SER A 123 20.76 0.30 -5.60
CA SER A 123 21.75 0.53 -4.55
C SER A 123 21.16 1.49 -3.51
N PHE A 124 21.51 1.33 -2.24
CA PHE A 124 20.94 2.12 -1.15
C PHE A 124 22.01 2.78 -0.30
N THR A 125 21.83 4.06 -0.02
CA THR A 125 22.64 4.85 0.91
C THR A 125 21.81 5.13 2.16
N GLU A 126 22.16 4.53 3.30
CA GLU A 126 21.45 4.75 4.57
C GLU A 126 21.59 6.20 5.03
N LEU A 127 20.48 6.80 5.47
CA LEU A 127 20.44 8.12 6.09
C LEU A 127 20.57 8.00 7.61
N PRO A 128 21.11 9.00 8.33
CA PRO A 128 21.22 8.95 9.79
C PRO A 128 19.88 9.18 10.53
N PHE A 129 18.74 9.13 9.83
CA PHE A 129 17.40 9.39 10.34
C PHE A 129 16.33 8.60 9.56
N LYS A 130 15.11 8.56 10.07
CA LYS A 130 13.97 7.87 9.43
C LYS A 130 13.34 8.69 8.29
N VAL A 131 12.68 8.02 7.35
CA VAL A 131 11.94 8.62 6.23
C VAL A 131 10.48 8.18 6.36
N GLY A 132 9.54 9.04 5.96
CA GLY A 132 8.11 8.90 6.31
C GLY A 132 7.20 8.71 5.10
N GLY A 133 7.41 7.66 4.31
CA GLY A 133 6.63 7.34 3.12
C GLY A 133 5.14 7.18 3.37
N ASN A 134 4.75 6.73 4.58
CA ASN A 134 3.36 6.61 5.02
C ASN A 134 3.02 7.52 6.23
N MET A 135 3.75 8.63 6.41
CA MET A 135 3.42 9.64 7.43
C MET A 135 2.41 10.67 6.89
N PRO A 136 1.74 11.48 7.72
CA PRO A 136 1.05 12.67 7.26
C PRO A 136 1.98 13.56 6.40
N GLY A 137 1.45 14.27 5.42
CA GLY A 137 2.23 15.13 4.52
C GLY A 137 3.05 14.43 3.45
N ARG A 138 2.84 13.13 3.23
CA ARG A 138 3.46 12.32 2.15
C ARG A 138 3.04 12.67 0.72
N GLY A 139 1.96 13.44 0.58
CA GLY A 139 1.53 14.00 -0.70
C GLY A 139 2.35 15.21 -1.14
N MET A 140 2.89 16.00 -0.21
CA MET A 140 3.77 17.13 -0.52
C MET A 140 5.05 16.64 -1.22
N GLY A 141 5.47 17.32 -2.29
CA GLY A 141 6.64 16.88 -3.04
C GLY A 141 6.86 17.52 -4.41
N GLU A 142 7.90 17.09 -5.14
CA GLU A 142 8.87 16.06 -4.71
C GLU A 142 9.97 16.63 -3.80
N ARG A 143 10.25 15.95 -2.68
CA ARG A 143 11.29 16.35 -1.71
C ARG A 143 12.70 16.07 -2.22
N LEU A 144 12.82 15.25 -3.25
CA LEU A 144 14.08 14.82 -3.87
C LEU A 144 14.20 15.46 -5.25
N ALA A 145 15.35 16.03 -5.58
CA ALA A 145 15.57 16.64 -6.89
C ALA A 145 17.01 16.47 -7.38
N VAL A 146 17.16 16.18 -8.67
CA VAL A 146 18.46 16.13 -9.37
C VAL A 146 18.70 17.44 -10.09
N ASP A 147 19.90 18.01 -10.00
CA ASP A 147 20.25 19.21 -10.74
C ASP A 147 20.14 18.93 -12.26
N PRO A 148 19.33 19.69 -13.01
CA PRO A 148 19.05 19.43 -14.42
C PRO A 148 20.24 19.64 -15.36
N LYS A 149 21.35 20.18 -14.84
CA LYS A 149 22.60 20.44 -15.57
C LYS A 149 23.79 19.68 -14.98
N ASN A 150 23.62 18.95 -13.87
CA ASN A 150 24.67 18.18 -13.23
C ASN A 150 24.11 17.00 -12.39
N SER A 151 24.06 15.79 -12.97
CA SER A 151 23.58 14.56 -12.34
C SER A 151 24.23 14.15 -11.02
N ASN A 152 25.39 14.72 -10.68
CA ASN A 152 26.07 14.43 -9.43
C ASN A 152 25.44 15.16 -8.24
N ILE A 153 24.75 16.28 -8.51
CA ILE A 153 24.13 17.12 -7.49
C ILE A 153 22.68 16.70 -7.30
N ILE A 154 22.38 16.21 -6.11
CA ILE A 154 21.04 15.79 -5.71
C ILE A 154 20.74 16.43 -4.36
N TYR A 155 19.56 17.00 -4.20
CA TYR A 155 19.08 17.51 -2.92
C TYR A 155 17.92 16.65 -2.42
N PHE A 156 17.86 16.49 -1.10
CA PHE A 156 16.76 15.84 -0.39
C PHE A 156 16.29 16.73 0.77
N GLY A 157 15.01 17.06 0.77
CA GLY A 157 14.34 17.77 1.85
C GLY A 157 13.80 16.81 2.91
N ALA A 158 14.42 16.77 4.08
CA ALA A 158 14.07 15.79 5.11
C ALA A 158 12.97 16.27 6.08
N ARG A 159 12.28 15.29 6.68
CA ARG A 159 11.30 15.43 7.78
C ARG A 159 11.99 15.62 9.14
N SER A 160 11.17 15.77 10.19
CA SER A 160 11.59 15.63 11.60
C SER A 160 12.68 16.63 12.04
N GLY A 161 12.74 17.79 11.39
CA GLY A 161 13.76 18.81 11.67
C GLY A 161 15.16 18.48 11.13
N ASN A 162 15.32 17.43 10.30
CA ASN A 162 16.62 17.05 9.76
C ASN A 162 17.15 18.03 8.69
N GLY A 163 16.27 18.85 8.10
CA GLY A 163 16.63 19.94 7.19
C GLY A 163 16.98 19.48 5.78
N LEU A 164 17.79 20.27 5.09
CA LEU A 164 18.18 20.03 3.70
C LEU A 164 19.46 19.19 3.61
N TRP A 165 19.47 18.18 2.75
CA TRP A 165 20.60 17.29 2.49
C TRP A 165 21.02 17.34 1.03
N LYS A 166 22.31 17.13 0.77
CA LYS A 166 22.91 17.24 -0.56
C LYS A 166 23.92 16.11 -0.80
N SER A 167 23.84 15.55 -2.01
CA SER A 167 24.89 14.75 -2.63
C SER A 167 25.64 15.58 -3.67
N THR A 168 26.94 15.29 -3.85
CA THR A 168 27.77 15.82 -4.95
C THR A 168 28.49 14.72 -5.74
N ASP A 169 28.15 13.45 -5.49
CA ASP A 169 28.78 12.26 -6.08
C ASP A 169 27.75 11.34 -6.78
N GLY A 170 26.61 11.90 -7.17
CA GLY A 170 25.55 11.16 -7.84
C GLY A 170 24.68 10.31 -6.92
N GLY A 171 24.74 10.53 -5.61
CA GLY A 171 23.87 9.96 -4.58
C GLY A 171 24.54 8.85 -3.77
N LYS A 172 25.85 8.66 -3.94
CA LYS A 172 26.63 7.66 -3.18
C LYS A 172 26.81 8.10 -1.72
N SER A 173 26.80 9.40 -1.45
CA SER A 173 26.80 9.95 -0.10
C SER A 173 25.99 11.23 0.00
N PHE A 174 25.41 11.49 1.17
CA PHE A 174 24.66 12.70 1.46
C PHE A 174 25.20 13.39 2.71
N SER A 175 25.20 14.72 2.67
CA SER A 175 25.61 15.58 3.78
C SER A 175 24.57 16.67 4.04
N LYS A 176 24.44 17.08 5.30
CA LYS A 176 23.52 18.15 5.69
C LYS A 176 24.01 19.50 5.15
N VAL A 177 23.12 20.26 4.54
CA VAL A 177 23.36 21.64 4.07
C VAL A 177 23.17 22.58 5.25
N THR A 178 24.22 22.77 6.03
CA THR A 178 24.16 23.54 7.29
C THR A 178 23.85 25.03 7.10
N SER A 179 24.04 25.57 5.89
CA SER A 179 23.64 26.93 5.54
C SER A 179 22.13 27.11 5.37
N PHE A 180 21.36 26.02 5.30
CA PHE A 180 19.89 26.04 5.26
C PHE A 180 19.33 25.76 6.66
N THR A 181 18.78 26.79 7.32
CA THR A 181 18.41 26.72 8.75
C THR A 181 16.92 26.58 9.03
N ASN A 182 16.02 26.91 8.08
CA ASN A 182 14.59 26.73 8.29
C ASN A 182 14.18 25.28 8.01
N VAL A 183 14.05 24.48 9.06
CA VAL A 183 13.70 23.06 8.95
C VAL A 183 12.19 22.78 8.97
N GLY A 184 11.35 23.80 8.86
CA GLY A 184 9.89 23.69 8.99
C GLY A 184 9.44 23.60 10.45
N THR A 185 8.29 24.21 10.73
CA THR A 185 7.71 24.32 12.08
C THR A 185 6.39 23.59 12.23
N PHE A 186 5.74 23.22 11.13
CA PHE A 186 4.43 22.60 11.15
C PHE A 186 4.47 21.15 11.64
N VAL A 187 3.53 20.86 12.54
CA VAL A 187 3.23 19.55 13.10
C VAL A 187 1.71 19.41 13.03
N PRO A 188 1.15 18.34 12.42
CA PRO A 188 -0.30 18.17 12.28
C PRO A 188 -1.05 18.20 13.61
N ASP A 189 -0.60 17.39 14.58
CA ASP A 189 -1.13 17.34 15.94
C ASP A 189 0.02 17.14 16.95
N PRO A 190 0.52 18.22 17.57
CA PRO A 190 1.57 18.14 18.59
C PRO A 190 1.19 17.36 19.85
N SER A 191 -0.11 17.10 20.08
CA SER A 191 -0.60 16.40 21.26
C SER A 191 -0.64 14.88 21.10
N ASP A 192 -0.53 14.37 19.86
CA ASP A 192 -0.49 12.94 19.59
C ASP A 192 0.73 12.29 20.29
N THR A 193 0.48 11.21 21.03
CA THR A 193 1.51 10.47 21.78
C THR A 193 2.02 9.23 21.04
N SER A 194 1.37 8.83 19.95
CA SER A 194 1.78 7.68 19.13
C SER A 194 3.01 7.97 18.25
N GLY A 195 3.34 9.25 18.07
CA GLY A 195 4.39 9.68 17.16
C GLY A 195 3.92 9.89 15.71
N TYR A 196 2.69 9.52 15.37
CA TYR A 196 2.21 9.53 13.98
C TYR A 196 1.86 10.95 13.46
N ASN A 197 1.16 11.75 14.26
CA ASN A 197 0.76 13.11 13.89
C ASN A 197 1.59 14.21 14.55
N ASN A 198 2.50 13.86 15.47
CA ASN A 198 3.30 14.85 16.22
C ASN A 198 4.69 15.15 15.62
N ASP A 199 5.05 14.53 14.50
CA ASP A 199 6.33 14.77 13.85
C ASP A 199 6.29 16.05 12.99
N ARG A 200 7.44 16.75 12.91
CA ARG A 200 7.60 17.90 12.03
C ARG A 200 7.60 17.44 10.58
N GLN A 201 6.75 18.07 9.78
CA GLN A 201 6.65 17.75 8.35
C GLN A 201 7.92 18.07 7.56
N GLY A 202 8.75 19.00 8.04
CA GLY A 202 10.06 19.28 7.46
C GLY A 202 9.98 20.06 6.16
N LEU A 203 10.79 19.65 5.18
CA LEU A 203 10.86 20.31 3.87
C LEU A 203 9.91 19.65 2.87
N ALA A 204 9.12 20.44 2.16
CA ALA A 204 8.02 19.98 1.31
C ALA A 204 8.46 19.64 -0.12
N PHE A 205 9.34 20.43 -0.73
CA PHE A 205 9.83 20.21 -2.09
C PHE A 205 11.22 20.80 -2.30
N VAL A 206 11.91 20.35 -3.36
CA VAL A 206 13.09 21.03 -3.92
C VAL A 206 12.92 21.20 -5.43
N THR A 207 13.02 22.43 -5.94
CA THR A 207 12.82 22.73 -7.37
C THR A 207 13.99 23.55 -7.91
N PHE A 208 14.70 22.99 -8.89
CA PHE A 208 15.75 23.72 -9.61
C PHE A 208 15.14 24.64 -10.67
N ASP A 209 15.70 25.85 -10.81
CA ASP A 209 15.43 26.68 -11.99
C ASP A 209 16.38 26.27 -13.12
N SER A 210 15.90 25.39 -13.99
CA SER A 210 16.63 24.89 -15.16
C SER A 210 17.04 25.99 -16.15
N THR A 211 16.46 27.19 -16.05
CA THR A 211 16.79 28.34 -16.91
C THR A 211 17.93 29.19 -16.34
N SER A 212 18.26 29.05 -15.07
CA SER A 212 19.30 29.83 -14.40
C SER A 212 20.71 29.47 -14.87
N SER A 213 21.66 30.40 -14.73
CA SER A 213 23.06 30.18 -15.11
C SER A 213 23.72 29.10 -14.24
N LEU A 214 24.89 28.63 -14.66
CA LEU A 214 25.73 27.78 -13.84
C LEU A 214 26.62 28.63 -12.92
N VAL A 215 26.84 28.16 -11.69
CA VAL A 215 27.89 28.61 -10.78
C VAL A 215 28.72 27.39 -10.42
N ASN A 216 30.00 27.39 -10.80
CA ASN A 216 30.93 26.28 -10.57
C ASN A 216 30.37 24.91 -11.06
N GLY A 217 29.71 24.89 -12.22
CA GLY A 217 29.16 23.66 -12.81
C GLY A 217 27.86 23.16 -12.18
N ALA A 218 27.21 23.96 -11.34
CA ALA A 218 25.92 23.65 -10.71
C ALA A 218 24.87 24.71 -11.10
N THR A 219 23.59 24.33 -11.18
CA THR A 219 22.49 25.25 -11.41
C THR A 219 22.44 26.28 -10.28
N SER A 220 22.52 27.57 -10.63
CA SER A 220 22.69 28.65 -9.65
C SER A 220 21.46 28.85 -8.76
N ARG A 221 20.26 28.76 -9.34
CA ARG A 221 19.02 29.03 -8.63
C ARG A 221 18.27 27.77 -8.25
N ILE A 222 17.98 27.64 -6.96
CA ILE A 222 17.31 26.49 -6.34
C ILE A 222 16.26 27.01 -5.37
N PHE A 223 15.05 26.48 -5.44
CA PHE A 223 13.95 26.78 -4.53
C PHE A 223 13.67 25.60 -3.61
N VAL A 224 13.39 25.88 -2.34
CA VAL A 224 13.09 24.87 -1.32
C VAL A 224 11.82 25.29 -0.57
N GLY A 225 10.85 24.37 -0.54
CA GLY A 225 9.64 24.52 0.25
C GLY A 225 9.84 24.03 1.68
N THR A 226 9.34 24.76 2.67
CA THR A 226 9.36 24.38 4.09
C THR A 226 7.93 24.33 4.61
N ALA A 227 7.58 23.28 5.37
CA ALA A 227 6.30 23.19 6.04
C ALA A 227 6.26 24.16 7.23
N ASP A 228 5.97 25.42 6.96
CA ASP A 228 5.86 26.53 7.90
C ASP A 228 4.72 27.45 7.45
N LYS A 229 3.73 27.68 8.31
CA LYS A 229 2.59 28.56 7.99
C LYS A 229 2.80 30.01 8.45
N GLN A 230 3.74 30.25 9.35
CA GLN A 230 3.82 31.50 10.11
C GLN A 230 4.80 32.49 9.50
N SER A 231 6.00 32.02 9.13
CA SER A 231 7.12 32.91 8.79
C SER A 231 7.34 33.03 7.27
N ALA A 232 7.92 31.99 6.69
CA ALA A 232 8.19 31.84 5.26
C ALA A 232 8.21 30.35 4.94
N SER A 233 7.58 29.97 3.85
CA SER A 233 7.45 28.59 3.37
C SER A 233 8.25 28.31 2.10
N VAL A 234 8.84 29.33 1.45
CA VAL A 234 9.63 29.20 0.21
C VAL A 234 10.95 29.95 0.36
N TYR A 235 12.04 29.23 0.17
CA TYR A 235 13.41 29.74 0.22
C TYR A 235 14.09 29.60 -1.13
N VAL A 236 15.04 30.48 -1.41
CA VAL A 236 15.82 30.48 -2.65
C VAL A 236 17.30 30.62 -2.34
N SER A 237 18.11 29.86 -3.09
CA SER A 237 19.52 30.12 -3.31
C SER A 237 19.70 30.69 -4.71
N THR A 238 20.64 31.62 -4.90
CA THR A 238 21.09 32.09 -6.22
C THR A 238 22.58 31.82 -6.49
N ASP A 239 23.25 31.12 -5.57
CA ASP A 239 24.69 30.82 -5.61
C ASP A 239 24.98 29.30 -5.51
N ALA A 240 24.11 28.49 -6.13
CA ALA A 240 24.19 27.02 -6.18
C ALA A 240 24.15 26.30 -4.81
N GLY A 241 23.42 26.89 -3.87
CA GLY A 241 23.09 26.35 -2.55
C GLY A 241 24.08 26.71 -1.47
N LYS A 242 24.92 27.72 -1.68
CA LYS A 242 25.87 28.20 -0.68
C LYS A 242 25.15 29.05 0.38
N THR A 243 24.27 29.94 -0.04
CA THR A 243 23.44 30.77 0.85
C THR A 243 21.96 30.68 0.48
N TRP A 244 21.09 30.93 1.46
CA TRP A 244 19.65 30.78 1.32
C TRP A 244 18.93 31.96 1.97
N SER A 245 17.87 32.43 1.31
CA SER A 245 17.00 33.49 1.83
C SER A 245 15.54 33.16 1.52
N ALA A 246 14.63 33.59 2.38
CA ALA A 246 13.19 33.54 2.07
C ALA A 246 12.91 34.32 0.78
N VAL A 247 12.05 33.79 -0.09
CA VAL A 247 11.60 34.53 -1.29
C VAL A 247 10.75 35.71 -0.82
N ALA A 248 11.15 36.92 -1.20
CA ALA A 248 10.47 38.14 -0.77
C ALA A 248 9.01 38.18 -1.26
N GLY A 249 8.09 38.63 -0.40
CA GLY A 249 6.68 38.83 -0.74
C GLY A 249 5.85 37.54 -0.93
N GLN A 250 6.38 36.39 -0.52
CA GLN A 250 5.67 35.12 -0.59
C GLN A 250 4.40 35.11 0.27
N PRO A 251 3.38 34.29 -0.07
CA PRO A 251 2.21 34.12 0.77
C PRO A 251 2.54 33.44 2.10
N THR A 252 1.76 33.76 3.14
CA THR A 252 1.83 33.14 4.48
C THR A 252 0.49 32.49 4.83
N GLY A 253 0.43 31.68 5.89
CA GLY A 253 -0.79 31.05 6.39
C GLY A 253 -1.03 29.63 5.87
N PHE A 254 -0.28 29.18 4.86
CA PHE A 254 -0.45 27.88 4.22
C PHE A 254 0.88 27.11 4.08
N LEU A 255 0.77 25.81 3.89
CA LEU A 255 1.84 24.88 3.55
C LEU A 255 1.92 24.72 2.03
N PRO A 256 3.10 24.79 1.41
CA PRO A 256 3.23 24.58 -0.03
C PRO A 256 3.30 23.08 -0.33
N HIS A 257 2.32 22.57 -1.09
CA HIS A 257 2.24 21.15 -1.42
C HIS A 257 3.10 20.77 -2.62
N LYS A 258 2.97 21.51 -3.72
CA LYS A 258 3.73 21.29 -4.96
C LYS A 258 4.34 22.60 -5.44
N ALA A 259 5.50 22.52 -6.08
CA ALA A 259 6.11 23.65 -6.77
C ALA A 259 6.76 23.23 -8.08
N GLN A 260 6.19 23.65 -9.20
CA GLN A 260 6.68 23.31 -10.54
C GLN A 260 7.19 24.55 -11.28
N LEU A 261 8.28 24.38 -12.02
CA LEU A 261 8.84 25.39 -12.90
C LEU A 261 8.22 25.28 -14.30
N GLN A 262 7.71 26.39 -14.84
CA GLN A 262 7.49 26.53 -16.28
C GLN A 262 8.71 27.24 -16.90
N PRO A 263 9.66 26.50 -17.52
CA PRO A 263 10.91 27.07 -18.01
C PRO A 263 10.73 28.16 -19.08
N THR A 264 9.71 28.04 -19.94
CA THR A 264 9.48 29.05 -20.98
C THR A 264 9.01 30.38 -20.40
N GLU A 265 8.17 30.34 -19.37
CA GLU A 265 7.69 31.52 -18.66
C GLU A 265 8.68 32.06 -17.62
N LYS A 266 9.68 31.25 -17.24
CA LYS A 266 10.57 31.53 -16.10
C LYS A 266 9.78 31.84 -14.83
N ALA A 267 8.78 31.00 -14.54
CA ALA A 267 7.90 31.16 -13.41
C ALA A 267 7.76 29.86 -12.61
N LEU A 268 7.60 29.99 -11.30
CA LEU A 268 7.15 28.90 -10.44
C LEU A 268 5.64 28.98 -10.26
N TYR A 269 5.00 27.82 -10.26
CA TYR A 269 3.62 27.64 -9.84
C TYR A 269 3.62 26.81 -8.56
N ILE A 270 2.85 27.24 -7.57
CA ILE A 270 2.85 26.63 -6.24
C ILE A 270 1.41 26.48 -5.76
N SER A 271 1.05 25.26 -5.36
CA SER A 271 -0.21 24.94 -4.70
C SER A 271 -0.02 24.94 -3.19
N TYR A 272 -1.04 25.41 -2.46
CA TYR A 272 -1.01 25.56 -1.02
C TYR A 272 -2.27 24.98 -0.37
N SER A 273 -2.10 24.43 0.83
CA SER A 273 -3.16 23.99 1.73
C SER A 273 -2.87 24.44 3.16
N ASP A 274 -3.88 24.61 3.99
CA ASP A 274 -3.73 24.90 5.43
C ASP A 274 -3.49 23.64 6.28
N GLY A 275 -3.83 22.46 5.75
CA GLY A 275 -3.47 21.13 6.25
C GLY A 275 -2.28 20.53 5.49
N SER A 276 -1.65 19.49 6.02
CA SER A 276 -0.48 18.86 5.35
C SER A 276 -0.86 17.80 4.32
N GLY A 277 -2.11 17.37 4.28
CA GLY A 277 -2.55 16.22 3.50
C GLY A 277 -2.11 14.88 4.10
N PRO A 278 -2.53 13.76 3.49
CA PRO A 278 -3.38 13.72 2.31
C PRO A 278 -4.89 13.79 2.63
N TYR A 279 -5.29 13.74 3.91
CA TYR A 279 -6.70 13.60 4.31
C TYR A 279 -7.41 14.92 4.65
N ASP A 280 -6.65 15.95 5.01
CA ASP A 280 -7.15 17.24 5.49
C ASP A 280 -6.94 18.36 4.43
N GLY A 281 -7.16 19.61 4.86
CA GLY A 281 -7.12 20.80 4.01
C GLY A 281 -8.51 21.42 3.90
N THR A 282 -8.70 22.55 4.59
CA THR A 282 -9.95 23.31 4.68
C THR A 282 -9.87 24.67 3.99
N SER A 283 -8.68 25.09 3.59
CA SER A 283 -8.44 26.30 2.82
C SER A 283 -7.11 26.21 2.08
N GLY A 284 -6.98 26.94 0.99
CA GLY A 284 -5.77 26.90 0.19
C GLY A 284 -5.67 28.03 -0.79
N ALA A 285 -4.56 28.03 -1.51
CA ALA A 285 -4.31 29.01 -2.55
C ALA A 285 -3.43 28.44 -3.66
N VAL A 286 -3.44 29.09 -4.82
CA VAL A 286 -2.50 28.83 -5.90
C VAL A 286 -1.80 30.14 -6.25
N TYR A 287 -0.48 30.10 -6.31
CA TYR A 287 0.34 31.27 -6.61
C TYR A 287 1.28 31.00 -7.78
N ARG A 288 1.53 32.05 -8.55
CA ARG A 288 2.59 32.13 -9.54
C ARG A 288 3.66 33.10 -9.05
N TYR A 289 4.93 32.69 -9.11
CA TYR A 289 6.08 33.54 -8.87
C TYR A 289 6.84 33.78 -10.17
N ASP A 290 6.83 35.02 -10.65
CA ASP A 290 7.66 35.45 -11.77
C ASP A 290 9.10 35.63 -11.31
N ILE A 291 10.01 34.77 -11.79
CA ILE A 291 11.39 34.72 -11.30
C ILE A 291 12.17 35.95 -11.77
N ALA A 292 11.92 36.43 -13.00
CA ALA A 292 12.64 37.56 -13.56
C ALA A 292 12.25 38.89 -12.89
N GLY A 293 10.95 39.10 -12.66
CA GLY A 293 10.42 40.30 -12.01
C GLY A 293 10.36 40.22 -10.48
N ASN A 294 10.73 39.09 -9.87
CA ASN A 294 10.60 38.82 -8.43
C ASN A 294 9.21 39.16 -7.88
N ARG A 295 8.16 38.74 -8.60
CA ARG A 295 6.79 39.13 -8.31
C ARG A 295 5.88 37.93 -8.09
N TRP A 296 5.19 37.93 -6.97
CA TRP A 296 4.09 37.00 -6.69
C TRP A 296 2.79 37.48 -7.30
N LYS A 297 2.00 36.53 -7.78
CA LYS A 297 0.61 36.72 -8.19
C LYS A 297 -0.24 35.63 -7.59
N ASN A 298 -1.29 36.02 -6.88
CA ASN A 298 -2.35 35.10 -6.48
C ASN A 298 -3.16 34.76 -7.75
N ILE A 299 -3.21 33.47 -8.07
CA ILE A 299 -3.94 32.91 -9.20
C ILE A 299 -4.93 31.83 -8.73
N THR A 300 -5.33 31.89 -7.45
CA THR A 300 -6.28 30.93 -6.88
C THR A 300 -7.57 30.94 -7.70
N PRO A 301 -8.09 29.76 -8.11
CA PRO A 301 -9.37 29.70 -8.80
C PRO A 301 -10.48 30.45 -8.05
N PRO A 302 -11.37 31.17 -8.76
CA PRO A 302 -12.46 31.87 -8.11
C PRO A 302 -13.52 30.89 -7.61
N GLY A 303 -14.26 31.28 -6.57
CA GLY A 303 -15.35 30.49 -5.99
C GLY A 303 -15.22 30.32 -4.49
N ASP A 304 -16.03 29.42 -3.93
CA ASP A 304 -15.95 29.05 -2.52
C ASP A 304 -14.84 28.02 -2.32
N ILE A 305 -13.80 28.41 -1.58
CA ILE A 305 -12.61 27.60 -1.34
C ILE A 305 -12.66 27.11 0.11
N TYR A 306 -13.25 25.93 0.30
CA TYR A 306 -13.35 25.20 1.58
C TYR A 306 -12.39 23.99 1.64
N PHE A 307 -11.38 23.99 0.79
CA PHE A 307 -10.37 22.96 0.63
C PHE A 307 -9.00 23.58 0.35
N GLY A 308 -7.93 22.81 0.57
CA GLY A 308 -6.60 23.12 0.08
C GLY A 308 -6.41 22.81 -1.41
N PHE A 309 -5.24 23.10 -1.95
CA PHE A 309 -4.80 22.64 -3.28
C PHE A 309 -3.58 21.73 -3.14
N GLY A 310 -3.72 20.49 -3.62
CA GLY A 310 -2.64 19.51 -3.68
C GLY A 310 -2.08 19.44 -5.09
N GLY A 311 -2.66 18.55 -5.90
CA GLY A 311 -2.30 18.32 -7.30
C GLY A 311 -2.10 19.60 -8.10
N LEU A 312 -0.93 19.71 -8.73
CA LEU A 312 -0.53 20.79 -9.62
C LEU A 312 0.24 20.18 -10.80
N ALA A 313 -0.19 20.46 -12.02
CA ALA A 313 0.50 20.04 -13.24
C ALA A 313 0.59 21.18 -14.24
N LEU A 314 1.74 21.30 -14.89
CA LEU A 314 2.01 22.25 -15.97
C LEU A 314 2.12 21.53 -17.31
N ASP A 315 1.52 22.10 -18.35
CA ASP A 315 1.75 21.64 -19.73
C ASP A 315 3.05 22.27 -20.25
N LEU A 316 4.10 21.45 -20.38
CA LEU A 316 5.40 21.92 -20.88
C LEU A 316 5.41 22.23 -22.38
N GLN A 317 4.43 21.74 -23.16
CA GLN A 317 4.29 22.06 -24.58
C GLN A 317 3.51 23.35 -24.82
N LYS A 318 2.67 23.76 -23.87
CA LYS A 318 1.84 24.97 -23.94
C LYS A 318 2.02 25.84 -22.70
N PRO A 319 3.06 26.69 -22.66
CA PRO A 319 3.26 27.66 -21.57
C PRO A 319 1.99 28.47 -21.30
N GLY A 320 1.70 28.72 -20.02
CA GLY A 320 0.44 29.27 -19.54
C GLY A 320 -0.67 28.26 -19.27
N THR A 321 -0.49 26.98 -19.66
CA THR A 321 -1.48 25.94 -19.38
C THR A 321 -1.13 25.13 -18.13
N LEU A 322 -2.10 25.02 -17.22
CA LEU A 322 -1.97 24.28 -15.96
C LEU A 322 -3.30 23.69 -15.48
N VAL A 323 -3.17 22.65 -14.65
CA VAL A 323 -4.27 22.02 -13.90
C VAL A 323 -3.93 22.01 -12.42
N VAL A 324 -4.91 22.32 -11.57
CA VAL A 324 -4.84 22.10 -10.11
C VAL A 324 -6.05 21.33 -9.61
N ALA A 325 -5.89 20.59 -8.51
CA ALA A 325 -6.96 19.80 -7.89
C ALA A 325 -7.17 20.17 -6.42
N SER A 326 -8.40 20.03 -5.93
CA SER A 326 -8.73 20.23 -4.52
C SER A 326 -8.18 19.13 -3.61
N LEU A 327 -7.79 19.52 -2.39
CA LEU A 327 -7.24 18.67 -1.32
C LEU A 327 -7.75 19.18 0.04
N ASN A 328 -8.84 18.68 0.60
CA ASN A 328 -9.77 17.72 0.00
C ASN A 328 -11.16 18.32 -0.07
N SER A 329 -11.77 18.23 -1.25
CA SER A 329 -13.23 18.39 -1.38
C SER A 329 -13.88 17.02 -1.19
N TRP A 330 -14.19 16.68 0.07
CA TRP A 330 -14.86 15.40 0.40
C TRP A 330 -16.33 15.37 -0.03
N TYR A 331 -16.95 16.52 -0.25
CA TYR A 331 -18.31 16.63 -0.77
C TYR A 331 -18.43 17.88 -1.66
N PRO A 332 -19.11 17.80 -2.82
CA PRO A 332 -19.76 16.61 -3.36
C PRO A 332 -18.78 15.63 -4.01
N ASP A 333 -17.66 16.12 -4.53
CA ASP A 333 -16.57 15.37 -5.20
C ASP A 333 -15.30 16.24 -5.16
N ALA A 334 -14.14 15.68 -5.52
CA ALA A 334 -12.99 16.47 -5.89
C ALA A 334 -13.32 17.41 -7.06
N GLN A 335 -12.62 18.54 -7.15
CA GLN A 335 -12.74 19.48 -8.25
C GLN A 335 -11.36 19.68 -8.89
N PHE A 336 -11.35 19.75 -10.22
CA PHE A 336 -10.17 20.12 -10.98
C PHE A 336 -10.41 21.47 -11.64
N PHE A 337 -9.38 22.29 -11.64
CA PHE A 337 -9.38 23.60 -12.27
C PHE A 337 -8.32 23.63 -13.35
N ARG A 338 -8.70 24.04 -14.55
CA ARG A 338 -7.78 24.20 -15.68
C ARG A 338 -7.71 25.67 -16.09
N SER A 339 -6.50 26.12 -16.37
CA SER A 339 -6.23 27.44 -16.95
C SER A 339 -5.30 27.28 -18.16
N THR A 340 -5.47 28.13 -19.16
CA THR A 340 -4.65 28.20 -20.39
C THR A 340 -3.95 29.55 -20.55
N ASN A 341 -4.01 30.40 -19.52
CA ASN A 341 -3.49 31.77 -19.51
C ASN A 341 -2.79 32.11 -18.19
N SER A 342 -1.94 31.21 -17.70
CA SER A 342 -1.11 31.38 -16.51
C SER A 342 -1.89 31.67 -15.22
N GLY A 343 -3.13 31.18 -15.13
CA GLY A 343 -3.99 31.30 -13.95
C GLY A 343 -4.82 32.58 -13.87
N GLU A 344 -4.94 33.34 -14.96
CA GLU A 344 -5.82 34.52 -15.02
C GLU A 344 -7.30 34.12 -15.00
N THR A 345 -7.66 33.05 -15.72
CA THR A 345 -9.01 32.49 -15.73
C THR A 345 -8.97 30.97 -15.62
N TRP A 346 -10.04 30.40 -15.06
CA TRP A 346 -10.16 28.98 -14.76
C TRP A 346 -11.48 28.40 -15.24
N SER A 347 -11.47 27.12 -15.59
CA SER A 347 -12.65 26.29 -15.81
C SER A 347 -12.61 25.02 -14.96
N THR A 348 -13.77 24.42 -14.71
CA THR A 348 -13.96 23.25 -13.82
C THR A 348 -14.47 22.01 -14.57
N LEU A 349 -14.29 20.83 -13.96
CA LEU A 349 -14.80 19.54 -14.49
C LEU A 349 -16.26 19.27 -14.15
N TRP A 350 -16.82 19.98 -13.18
CA TRP A 350 -18.26 19.93 -12.91
C TRP A 350 -18.71 21.25 -12.31
N ASN A 351 -20.00 21.53 -12.44
CA ASN A 351 -20.65 22.67 -11.80
C ASN A 351 -22.04 22.27 -11.29
N TYR A 352 -22.55 22.99 -10.29
CA TYR A 352 -23.96 22.88 -9.91
C TYR A 352 -24.85 23.55 -10.96
N ASN A 353 -25.86 22.85 -11.43
CA ASN A 353 -26.90 23.43 -12.28
C ASN A 353 -27.98 24.14 -11.44
N ALA A 354 -28.93 24.78 -12.11
CA ALA A 354 -29.99 25.55 -11.44
C ALA A 354 -30.88 24.71 -10.50
N ALA A 355 -30.91 23.38 -10.67
CA ALA A 355 -31.63 22.44 -9.81
C ALA A 355 -30.77 21.90 -8.65
N GLY A 356 -29.52 22.37 -8.51
CA GLY A 356 -28.58 21.91 -7.48
C GLY A 356 -27.96 20.54 -7.77
N GLN A 357 -28.08 20.03 -8.99
CA GLN A 357 -27.44 18.77 -9.42
C GLN A 357 -26.08 19.05 -10.06
N LEU A 358 -25.22 18.04 -10.12
CA LEU A 358 -23.91 18.15 -10.77
C LEU A 358 -24.01 17.92 -12.27
N ASP A 359 -23.64 18.92 -13.05
CA ASP A 359 -23.36 18.79 -14.48
C ASP A 359 -21.89 18.43 -14.66
N TYR A 360 -21.62 17.24 -15.19
CA TYR A 360 -20.27 16.75 -15.44
C TYR A 360 -19.77 17.12 -16.83
N HIS A 361 -18.55 17.63 -16.88
CA HIS A 361 -17.80 17.97 -18.10
C HIS A 361 -16.77 16.90 -18.43
N TYR A 362 -17.11 15.65 -18.17
CA TYR A 362 -16.27 14.49 -18.44
C TYR A 362 -17.10 13.20 -18.52
N GLY A 363 -16.58 12.21 -19.25
CA GLY A 363 -16.94 10.81 -19.10
C GLY A 363 -15.91 10.09 -18.22
N ILE A 364 -16.32 9.13 -17.40
CA ILE A 364 -15.42 8.34 -16.55
C ILE A 364 -15.74 6.84 -16.63
N SER A 365 -14.71 5.99 -16.72
CA SER A 365 -14.85 4.52 -16.82
C SER A 365 -13.68 3.77 -16.16
N ALA A 366 -13.82 2.46 -15.95
CA ALA A 366 -12.75 1.61 -15.39
C ALA A 366 -12.74 0.21 -16.04
N PRO A 367 -12.50 0.08 -17.36
CA PRO A 367 -12.67 -1.19 -18.07
C PRO A 367 -11.70 -2.30 -17.63
N LYS A 368 -10.54 -1.94 -17.07
CA LYS A 368 -9.55 -2.90 -16.54
C LYS A 368 -9.71 -3.19 -15.04
N ALA A 369 -10.65 -2.52 -14.36
CA ALA A 369 -10.95 -2.70 -12.95
C ALA A 369 -12.45 -2.45 -12.69
N PRO A 370 -13.35 -3.37 -13.08
CA PRO A 370 -14.78 -3.10 -13.08
C PRO A 370 -15.36 -2.79 -11.69
N TRP A 371 -14.77 -3.36 -10.62
CA TRP A 371 -15.13 -3.04 -9.24
C TRP A 371 -14.99 -1.55 -8.90
N VAL A 372 -14.03 -0.82 -9.49
CA VAL A 372 -13.90 0.64 -9.33
C VAL A 372 -15.14 1.34 -9.90
N TYR A 373 -15.65 0.85 -11.04
CA TYR A 373 -16.84 1.44 -11.65
C TYR A 373 -18.10 1.11 -10.85
N ASN A 374 -18.32 -0.17 -10.58
CA ASN A 374 -19.56 -0.68 -9.99
C ASN A 374 -19.74 -0.25 -8.52
N ASP A 375 -18.68 -0.22 -7.72
CA ASP A 375 -18.77 -0.01 -6.28
C ASP A 375 -18.34 1.40 -5.82
N PHE A 376 -17.92 2.26 -6.76
CA PHE A 376 -17.52 3.64 -6.46
C PHE A 376 -18.11 4.64 -7.46
N ILE A 377 -17.74 4.58 -8.74
CA ILE A 377 -18.16 5.61 -9.74
C ILE A 377 -19.68 5.70 -9.89
N THR A 378 -20.40 4.57 -9.82
CA THR A 378 -21.86 4.54 -10.03
C THR A 378 -22.69 4.71 -8.76
N VAL A 379 -22.07 4.68 -7.58
CA VAL A 379 -22.79 4.64 -6.29
C VAL A 379 -22.37 5.74 -5.30
N ASP A 380 -21.21 6.37 -5.49
CA ASP A 380 -20.74 7.52 -4.70
C ASP A 380 -20.76 8.81 -5.57
N THR A 381 -20.85 9.95 -4.91
CA THR A 381 -20.69 11.26 -5.55
C THR A 381 -19.23 11.61 -5.81
N LYS A 382 -18.26 11.01 -5.08
CA LYS A 382 -16.81 11.23 -5.23
C LYS A 382 -16.24 10.50 -6.44
N ARG A 383 -16.75 10.78 -7.63
CA ARG A 383 -16.42 10.05 -8.88
C ARG A 383 -15.01 10.35 -9.37
N LEU A 384 -14.55 11.59 -9.23
CA LEU A 384 -13.17 11.99 -9.53
C LEU A 384 -12.19 11.51 -8.45
N GLY A 385 -12.68 11.12 -7.28
CA GLY A 385 -11.89 10.54 -6.20
C GLY A 385 -11.54 11.53 -5.10
N TRP A 386 -10.50 11.21 -4.33
CA TRP A 386 -10.08 11.95 -3.14
C TRP A 386 -8.56 11.80 -2.92
N MET A 387 -7.99 12.58 -2.00
CA MET A 387 -6.55 12.61 -1.71
C MET A 387 -5.70 12.96 -2.94
N ILE A 388 -6.17 13.88 -3.79
CA ILE A 388 -5.52 14.17 -5.09
C ILE A 388 -4.33 15.11 -4.88
N GLU A 389 -3.21 14.51 -4.51
CA GLU A 389 -1.91 15.17 -4.38
C GLU A 389 -1.11 15.05 -5.69
N ALA A 390 -1.24 13.94 -6.41
CA ALA A 390 -0.52 13.69 -7.65
C ALA A 390 -1.39 14.05 -8.86
N VAL A 391 -0.96 15.05 -9.64
CA VAL A 391 -1.49 15.33 -10.98
C VAL A 391 -0.29 15.59 -11.88
N ALA A 392 -0.25 14.98 -13.05
CA ALA A 392 0.85 15.10 -13.99
C ALA A 392 0.33 15.17 -15.43
N ILE A 393 0.85 16.13 -16.21
CA ILE A 393 0.65 16.22 -17.65
C ILE A 393 1.95 15.73 -18.30
N ASN A 394 1.83 14.82 -19.28
CA ASN A 394 2.98 14.30 -19.98
C ASN A 394 3.69 15.44 -20.73
N PRO A 395 4.99 15.68 -20.49
CA PRO A 395 5.71 16.80 -21.08
C PRO A 395 5.91 16.67 -22.61
N PHE A 396 5.54 15.54 -23.19
CA PHE A 396 5.62 15.25 -24.63
C PHE A 396 4.29 15.04 -25.31
N ASP A 397 3.20 15.10 -24.55
CA ASP A 397 1.83 14.96 -25.03
C ASP A 397 0.85 15.70 -24.10
N SER A 398 0.43 16.91 -24.48
CA SER A 398 -0.58 17.72 -23.78
C SER A 398 -1.90 16.99 -23.52
N ASN A 399 -2.19 15.88 -24.20
CA ASN A 399 -3.42 15.12 -24.01
C ASN A 399 -3.28 13.97 -23.02
N HIS A 400 -2.08 13.43 -22.82
CA HIS A 400 -1.82 12.36 -21.86
C HIS A 400 -1.58 12.96 -20.47
N TRP A 401 -2.49 12.67 -19.56
CA TRP A 401 -2.42 13.13 -18.17
C TRP A 401 -2.85 12.03 -17.22
N LEU A 402 -2.32 12.09 -16.00
CA LEU A 402 -2.56 11.11 -14.95
C LEU A 402 -2.75 11.85 -13.62
N TYR A 403 -3.56 11.28 -12.73
CA TYR A 403 -3.65 11.71 -11.34
C TYR A 403 -3.87 10.52 -10.42
N GLY A 404 -3.27 10.59 -9.24
CA GLY A 404 -3.43 9.60 -8.17
C GLY A 404 -4.57 9.99 -7.24
N THR A 405 -5.26 8.99 -6.71
CA THR A 405 -6.25 9.13 -5.63
C THR A 405 -5.89 8.19 -4.48
N GLY A 406 -6.66 8.23 -3.39
CA GLY A 406 -6.59 7.20 -2.34
C GLY A 406 -7.10 5.81 -2.75
N LEU A 407 -7.39 5.58 -4.04
CA LEU A 407 -7.97 4.33 -4.55
C LEU A 407 -7.27 3.80 -5.81
N THR A 408 -7.01 4.68 -6.78
CA THR A 408 -6.58 4.31 -8.14
C THR A 408 -5.71 5.43 -8.73
N VAL A 409 -5.07 5.14 -9.87
CA VAL A 409 -4.63 6.15 -10.82
C VAL A 409 -5.72 6.34 -11.86
N TYR A 410 -6.15 7.57 -12.07
CA TYR A 410 -7.02 7.98 -13.16
C TYR A 410 -6.22 8.80 -14.17
N GLY A 411 -6.77 8.95 -15.38
CA GLY A 411 -6.17 9.80 -16.40
C GLY A 411 -6.86 9.68 -17.73
N GLY A 412 -6.24 10.18 -18.78
CA GLY A 412 -6.79 10.12 -20.12
C GLY A 412 -5.82 10.59 -21.19
N HIS A 413 -6.30 10.58 -22.43
CA HIS A 413 -5.54 10.89 -23.65
C HIS A 413 -6.24 11.95 -24.50
N ASP A 414 -7.05 12.82 -23.88
CA ASP A 414 -7.76 13.89 -24.58
C ASP A 414 -7.94 15.17 -23.76
N LEU A 415 -6.99 15.48 -22.85
CA LEU A 415 -7.07 16.63 -21.95
C LEU A 415 -7.37 17.97 -22.66
N THR A 416 -6.84 18.18 -23.87
CA THR A 416 -7.08 19.44 -24.61
C THR A 416 -8.52 19.60 -25.12
N LYS A 417 -9.36 18.55 -25.07
CA LYS A 417 -10.80 18.68 -25.32
C LYS A 417 -11.52 19.46 -24.24
N TRP A 418 -10.92 19.63 -23.06
CA TRP A 418 -11.43 20.56 -22.06
C TRP A 418 -11.50 21.99 -22.63
N ASP A 419 -10.49 22.39 -23.41
CA ASP A 419 -10.42 23.76 -23.94
C ASP A 419 -11.35 23.98 -25.15
N SER A 420 -11.75 22.91 -25.85
CA SER A 420 -12.53 23.00 -27.09
C SER A 420 -13.99 22.61 -26.92
N THR A 421 -14.28 21.37 -26.53
CA THR A 421 -15.64 20.85 -26.33
C THR A 421 -16.06 20.88 -24.87
N HIS A 422 -15.14 21.22 -23.96
CA HIS A 422 -15.35 21.21 -22.51
C HIS A 422 -15.88 19.85 -22.02
N ASN A 423 -15.33 18.77 -22.57
CA ASN A 423 -15.68 17.41 -22.19
C ASN A 423 -14.51 16.46 -22.47
N ILE A 424 -13.97 15.84 -21.44
CA ILE A 424 -12.82 14.92 -21.52
C ILE A 424 -13.19 13.49 -21.13
N SER A 425 -12.33 12.54 -21.48
CA SER A 425 -12.50 11.13 -21.12
C SER A 425 -11.51 10.74 -20.03
N ILE A 426 -12.03 10.24 -18.90
CA ILE A 426 -11.26 9.75 -17.75
C ILE A 426 -11.39 8.23 -17.68
N GLN A 427 -10.29 7.54 -17.43
CA GLN A 427 -10.25 6.10 -17.21
C GLN A 427 -9.40 5.76 -16.00
N SER A 428 -9.76 4.71 -15.25
CA SER A 428 -8.81 4.08 -14.32
C SER A 428 -7.67 3.46 -15.13
N LEU A 429 -6.46 3.97 -14.93
CA LEU A 429 -5.22 3.60 -15.62
C LEU A 429 -4.20 3.03 -14.63
N ALA A 430 -4.67 2.19 -13.70
CA ALA A 430 -3.86 1.59 -12.63
C ALA A 430 -3.62 0.08 -12.84
N GLU A 431 -3.79 -0.43 -14.06
CA GLU A 431 -3.49 -1.82 -14.37
C GLU A 431 -2.02 -2.14 -14.05
N GLY A 432 -1.78 -3.17 -13.24
CA GLY A 432 -0.44 -3.56 -12.78
C GLY A 432 0.01 -2.89 -11.47
N ILE A 433 -0.70 -1.87 -11.00
CA ILE A 433 -0.59 -1.39 -9.61
C ILE A 433 -1.49 -2.27 -8.75
N GLU A 434 -0.90 -2.93 -7.76
CA GLU A 434 -1.59 -3.76 -6.77
C GLU A 434 -1.13 -3.29 -5.39
N GLU A 435 -1.93 -2.47 -4.71
CA GLU A 435 -1.48 -1.74 -3.51
C GLU A 435 -2.27 -2.05 -2.24
N PHE A 436 -3.22 -2.99 -2.30
CA PHE A 436 -3.98 -3.37 -1.12
C PHE A 436 -3.08 -3.90 0.01
N ALA A 437 -3.39 -3.49 1.24
CA ALA A 437 -2.98 -4.22 2.44
C ALA A 437 -3.93 -5.40 2.66
N VAL A 438 -3.39 -6.62 2.60
CA VAL A 438 -4.18 -7.86 2.73
C VAL A 438 -4.26 -8.27 4.20
N LEU A 439 -5.48 -8.46 4.70
CA LEU A 439 -5.75 -8.68 6.12
C LEU A 439 -6.05 -10.15 6.46
N ASP A 440 -6.59 -10.93 5.51
CA ASP A 440 -6.71 -12.38 5.64
C ASP A 440 -6.86 -13.05 4.25
N LEU A 441 -6.49 -14.32 4.15
CA LEU A 441 -6.63 -15.15 2.95
C LEU A 441 -7.17 -16.54 3.31
N LYS A 442 -8.06 -17.06 2.47
CA LYS A 442 -8.49 -18.47 2.51
C LYS A 442 -8.70 -19.06 1.12
N SER A 443 -8.39 -20.34 0.98
CA SER A 443 -8.78 -21.17 -0.16
C SER A 443 -9.69 -22.29 0.34
N ALA A 444 -10.86 -22.47 -0.28
CA ALA A 444 -11.84 -23.47 0.14
C ALA A 444 -11.75 -24.70 -0.78
N PRO A 445 -11.30 -25.88 -0.29
CA PRO A 445 -11.16 -27.08 -1.13
C PRO A 445 -12.49 -27.56 -1.71
N GLY A 446 -12.63 -27.56 -3.03
CA GLY A 446 -13.87 -27.84 -3.77
C GLY A 446 -14.82 -26.63 -3.87
N GLY A 447 -14.40 -25.45 -3.41
CA GLY A 447 -15.13 -24.19 -3.45
C GLY A 447 -14.30 -23.08 -4.11
N SER A 448 -14.42 -21.85 -3.62
CA SER A 448 -13.68 -20.69 -4.15
C SER A 448 -12.17 -20.86 -4.02
N GLU A 449 -11.46 -20.52 -5.09
CA GLU A 449 -10.00 -20.62 -5.15
C GLU A 449 -9.31 -19.72 -4.13
N LEU A 450 -9.74 -18.46 -4.05
CA LEU A 450 -9.19 -17.50 -3.12
C LEU A 450 -10.28 -16.53 -2.64
N LEU A 451 -10.33 -16.35 -1.33
CA LEU A 451 -11.03 -15.27 -0.63
C LEU A 451 -9.96 -14.37 -0.05
N ALA A 452 -9.98 -13.08 -0.39
CA ALA A 452 -9.00 -12.11 0.06
C ALA A 452 -9.68 -10.97 0.80
N GLY A 453 -9.52 -10.91 2.12
CA GLY A 453 -9.89 -9.74 2.91
C GLY A 453 -8.82 -8.67 2.77
N VAL A 454 -9.21 -7.43 2.47
CA VAL A 454 -8.28 -6.31 2.30
C VAL A 454 -8.70 -5.11 3.14
N HIS A 455 -7.75 -4.23 3.41
CA HIS A 455 -8.05 -2.91 3.96
C HIS A 455 -8.65 -1.98 2.89
N ASP A 456 -9.28 -0.91 3.34
CA ASP A 456 -10.04 0.14 2.62
C ASP A 456 -11.28 -0.32 1.83
N ASN A 457 -11.26 -1.52 1.24
CA ASN A 457 -12.28 -1.98 0.30
C ASN A 457 -12.89 -3.34 0.64
N SER A 458 -12.90 -3.72 1.92
CA SER A 458 -13.52 -4.97 2.42
C SER A 458 -12.80 -6.24 1.93
N GLY A 459 -12.95 -6.65 0.67
CA GLY A 459 -12.35 -7.88 0.14
C GLY A 459 -12.88 -8.31 -1.23
N PHE A 460 -12.32 -9.42 -1.73
CA PHE A 460 -12.58 -9.94 -3.07
C PHE A 460 -12.64 -11.48 -3.10
N THR A 461 -13.43 -12.01 -4.03
CA THR A 461 -13.54 -13.45 -4.29
C THR A 461 -13.00 -13.78 -5.68
N PHE A 462 -12.15 -14.80 -5.72
CA PHE A 462 -11.65 -15.43 -6.94
C PHE A 462 -12.18 -16.87 -6.97
N PRO A 463 -13.25 -17.15 -7.74
CA PRO A 463 -13.90 -18.46 -7.70
C PRO A 463 -13.02 -19.61 -8.20
N THR A 464 -12.09 -19.34 -9.12
CA THR A 464 -11.27 -20.36 -9.78
C THR A 464 -9.84 -19.86 -9.99
N LYS A 465 -8.89 -20.75 -10.28
CA LYS A 465 -7.54 -20.36 -10.71
C LYS A 465 -7.52 -19.39 -11.89
N THR A 466 -8.39 -19.59 -12.87
CA THR A 466 -8.47 -18.71 -14.05
C THR A 466 -9.00 -17.31 -13.72
N SER A 467 -9.69 -17.14 -12.58
CA SER A 467 -10.10 -15.81 -12.11
C SER A 467 -8.95 -15.01 -11.49
N LEU A 468 -7.85 -15.65 -11.06
CA LEU A 468 -6.69 -14.95 -10.47
C LEU A 468 -6.00 -13.96 -11.43
N SER A 469 -6.25 -14.08 -12.74
CA SER A 469 -5.69 -13.20 -13.78
C SER A 469 -6.71 -12.19 -14.31
N LYS A 470 -7.84 -11.98 -13.62
CA LYS A 470 -8.91 -11.07 -14.02
C LYS A 470 -9.37 -10.24 -12.81
N ALA A 471 -9.47 -8.93 -13.01
CA ALA A 471 -10.05 -8.03 -12.02
C ALA A 471 -11.49 -8.46 -11.67
N PRO A 472 -11.86 -8.55 -10.38
CA PRO A 472 -13.23 -8.82 -9.96
C PRO A 472 -14.21 -7.75 -10.43
N ASP A 473 -15.47 -8.14 -10.61
CA ASP A 473 -16.53 -7.22 -11.00
C ASP A 473 -17.00 -6.33 -9.83
N THR A 474 -16.95 -6.85 -8.60
CA THR A 474 -17.38 -6.14 -7.41
C THR A 474 -16.50 -6.46 -6.20
N ILE A 475 -16.49 -5.55 -5.22
CA ILE A 475 -15.96 -5.80 -3.88
C ILE A 475 -16.95 -6.64 -3.03
N TRP A 476 -16.52 -7.09 -1.85
CA TRP A 476 -17.41 -7.62 -0.83
C TRP A 476 -18.23 -6.50 -0.16
N ASP A 477 -19.53 -6.47 -0.44
CA ASP A 477 -20.49 -5.55 0.15
C ASP A 477 -21.59 -6.29 0.95
N SER A 478 -22.61 -5.60 1.44
CA SER A 478 -23.77 -6.11 2.18
C SER A 478 -23.41 -6.91 3.44
N PRO A 479 -22.62 -6.31 4.37
CA PRO A 479 -22.20 -4.90 4.40
C PRO A 479 -20.78 -4.68 3.89
N LYS A 480 -20.49 -3.50 3.32
CA LYS A 480 -19.13 -3.04 3.04
C LYS A 480 -18.39 -2.72 4.35
N PHE A 481 -17.27 -3.39 4.57
CA PHE A 481 -16.35 -3.03 5.63
C PHE A 481 -15.27 -2.07 5.14
N THR A 482 -14.73 -1.22 6.01
CA THR A 482 -13.45 -0.55 5.73
C THR A 482 -12.39 -1.61 5.48
N GLY A 483 -12.32 -2.65 6.30
CA GLY A 483 -11.51 -3.83 5.97
C GLY A 483 -12.09 -5.12 6.54
N ALA A 484 -12.07 -6.19 5.76
CA ALA A 484 -12.40 -7.52 6.26
C ALA A 484 -11.14 -8.17 6.86
N VAL A 485 -11.08 -8.21 8.19
CA VAL A 485 -9.91 -8.66 8.96
C VAL A 485 -9.82 -10.17 9.18
N GLY A 486 -10.90 -10.89 8.87
CA GLY A 486 -10.93 -12.34 8.97
C GLY A 486 -11.95 -12.92 8.01
N VAL A 487 -11.60 -14.03 7.38
CA VAL A 487 -12.47 -14.81 6.50
C VAL A 487 -12.26 -16.29 6.76
N ASP A 488 -13.34 -17.08 6.70
CA ASP A 488 -13.26 -18.53 6.83
C ASP A 488 -14.38 -19.26 6.08
N TYR A 489 -14.22 -20.56 5.88
CA TYR A 489 -15.17 -21.42 5.16
C TYR A 489 -15.58 -22.65 5.95
N ALA A 490 -16.77 -23.15 5.63
CA ALA A 490 -17.32 -24.41 6.16
C ALA A 490 -16.84 -25.60 5.30
N GLY A 491 -15.98 -26.46 5.84
CA GLY A 491 -15.33 -27.52 5.05
C GLY A 491 -16.23 -28.65 4.51
N ASN A 492 -17.40 -28.90 5.10
CA ASN A 492 -18.40 -29.84 4.59
C ASN A 492 -19.43 -29.16 3.66
N LYS A 493 -19.50 -27.81 3.67
CA LYS A 493 -20.41 -27.01 2.84
C LYS A 493 -19.68 -25.79 2.29
N VAL A 494 -18.75 -26.03 1.37
CA VAL A 494 -17.75 -25.04 0.95
C VAL A 494 -18.28 -23.79 0.24
N GLY A 495 -19.55 -23.77 -0.16
CA GLY A 495 -20.24 -22.53 -0.57
C GLY A 495 -20.53 -21.59 0.61
N ASN A 496 -20.58 -22.12 1.84
CA ASN A 496 -20.81 -21.34 3.05
C ASN A 496 -19.50 -20.75 3.57
N VAL A 497 -19.39 -19.43 3.52
CA VAL A 497 -18.23 -18.69 4.02
C VAL A 497 -18.68 -17.56 4.94
N VAL A 498 -17.79 -17.14 5.84
CA VAL A 498 -18.01 -16.07 6.81
C VAL A 498 -16.88 -15.06 6.71
N ARG A 499 -17.18 -13.79 6.97
CA ARG A 499 -16.17 -12.74 7.15
C ARG A 499 -16.52 -11.85 8.34
N VAL A 500 -15.49 -11.27 8.94
CA VAL A 500 -15.58 -10.22 9.96
C VAL A 500 -14.75 -9.03 9.53
N GLY A 501 -15.11 -7.83 9.98
CA GLY A 501 -14.42 -6.60 9.56
C GLY A 501 -14.52 -5.47 10.56
N ASN A 502 -14.19 -4.28 10.05
CA ASN A 502 -14.27 -3.00 10.76
C ASN A 502 -15.07 -1.99 9.94
N THR A 503 -16.15 -1.45 10.52
CA THR A 503 -16.85 -0.22 10.13
C THR A 503 -17.69 0.26 11.30
N ASP A 504 -17.68 1.56 11.62
CA ASP A 504 -18.53 2.07 12.68
C ASP A 504 -20.03 1.88 12.39
N ALA A 505 -20.81 1.65 13.44
CA ALA A 505 -22.28 1.54 13.40
C ALA A 505 -22.85 0.47 12.44
N THR A 506 -22.02 -0.44 11.92
CA THR A 506 -22.43 -1.52 11.01
C THR A 506 -22.25 -2.89 11.68
N PRO A 507 -23.13 -3.88 11.44
CA PRO A 507 -22.90 -5.24 11.92
C PRO A 507 -21.64 -5.85 11.31
N GLN A 508 -20.70 -6.30 12.16
CA GLN A 508 -19.34 -6.68 11.74
C GLN A 508 -19.14 -8.17 11.39
N VAL A 509 -20.22 -8.89 11.12
CA VAL A 509 -20.16 -10.30 10.67
C VAL A 509 -21.09 -10.50 9.48
N ALA A 510 -20.57 -11.09 8.40
CA ALA A 510 -21.33 -11.39 7.20
C ALA A 510 -21.16 -12.84 6.77
N LEU A 511 -22.21 -13.41 6.20
CA LEU A 511 -22.27 -14.76 5.69
C LEU A 511 -22.50 -14.75 4.19
N SER A 512 -21.95 -15.74 3.50
CA SER A 512 -22.27 -16.06 2.12
C SER A 512 -22.56 -17.55 2.01
N SER A 513 -23.42 -17.93 1.06
CA SER A 513 -23.76 -19.32 0.73
C SER A 513 -23.38 -19.71 -0.71
N ASP A 514 -22.69 -18.84 -1.43
CA ASP A 514 -22.30 -19.02 -2.83
C ASP A 514 -20.78 -18.88 -3.06
N GLY A 515 -20.00 -19.10 -2.00
CA GLY A 515 -18.54 -19.04 -2.02
C GLY A 515 -17.98 -17.62 -1.93
N GLY A 516 -18.71 -16.67 -1.38
CA GLY A 516 -18.29 -15.29 -1.22
C GLY A 516 -18.60 -14.40 -2.42
N LYS A 517 -19.49 -14.81 -3.34
CA LYS A 517 -19.92 -13.96 -4.46
C LYS A 517 -20.94 -12.93 -4.00
N THR A 518 -21.89 -13.34 -3.17
CA THR A 518 -22.85 -12.45 -2.51
C THR A 518 -22.82 -12.65 -1.01
N TRP A 519 -23.15 -11.60 -0.26
CA TRP A 519 -23.07 -11.59 1.20
C TRP A 519 -24.36 -11.06 1.82
N LYS A 520 -24.64 -11.51 3.04
CA LYS A 520 -25.66 -10.94 3.92
C LYS A 520 -25.07 -10.70 5.31
N VAL A 521 -25.62 -9.72 6.02
CA VAL A 521 -25.38 -9.56 7.46
C VAL A 521 -25.81 -10.83 8.19
N HIS A 522 -24.97 -11.30 9.10
CA HIS A 522 -25.29 -12.39 10.01
C HIS A 522 -26.38 -11.96 11.01
N GLY A 523 -27.50 -12.69 11.11
CA GLY A 523 -28.69 -12.25 11.87
C GLY A 523 -28.47 -11.89 13.35
N GLY A 524 -27.49 -12.53 14.01
CA GLY A 524 -27.12 -12.23 15.39
C GLY A 524 -25.99 -11.22 15.59
N ALA A 525 -25.44 -10.65 14.52
CA ALA A 525 -24.34 -9.70 14.60
C ALA A 525 -24.80 -8.34 15.12
N ALA A 526 -23.97 -7.73 15.97
CA ALA A 526 -24.18 -6.38 16.48
C ALA A 526 -23.07 -5.45 15.99
N THR A 527 -23.22 -4.16 16.28
CA THR A 527 -22.32 -3.08 15.85
C THR A 527 -21.15 -2.75 16.79
N PRO A 528 -21.17 -3.05 18.11
CA PRO A 528 -20.05 -2.68 18.99
C PRO A 528 -18.79 -3.52 18.82
N GLN A 529 -18.89 -4.73 18.28
CA GLN A 529 -17.76 -5.62 18.12
C GLN A 529 -16.95 -5.25 16.87
N SER A 530 -15.62 -5.39 16.92
CA SER A 530 -14.74 -5.12 15.78
C SER A 530 -13.48 -5.98 15.81
N GLY A 531 -12.75 -6.02 14.70
CA GLY A 531 -11.41 -6.57 14.61
C GLY A 531 -11.31 -8.10 14.74
N GLY A 532 -10.07 -8.58 14.83
CA GLY A 532 -9.77 -9.95 15.20
C GLY A 532 -9.92 -10.97 14.07
N SER A 533 -10.19 -12.24 14.42
CA SER A 533 -10.23 -13.37 13.49
C SER A 533 -11.49 -14.22 13.65
N VAL A 534 -11.86 -14.99 12.62
CA VAL A 534 -13.10 -15.78 12.59
C VAL A 534 -12.85 -17.23 12.21
N ALA A 535 -13.61 -18.14 12.81
CA ALA A 535 -13.64 -19.56 12.46
C ALA A 535 -15.08 -20.05 12.25
N TYR A 536 -15.32 -20.82 11.21
CA TYR A 536 -16.65 -21.32 10.83
C TYR A 536 -16.73 -22.84 10.93
N SER A 537 -17.74 -23.39 11.61
CA SER A 537 -17.86 -24.84 11.76
C SER A 537 -17.93 -25.55 10.40
N ALA A 538 -17.48 -26.82 10.36
CA ALA A 538 -17.48 -27.63 9.14
C ALA A 538 -18.82 -27.60 8.37
N ASP A 539 -19.96 -27.58 9.07
CA ASP A 539 -21.28 -27.59 8.43
C ASP A 539 -21.88 -26.19 8.19
N GLY A 540 -21.15 -25.13 8.55
CA GLY A 540 -21.57 -23.74 8.36
C GLY A 540 -22.73 -23.35 9.28
N THR A 541 -22.67 -23.72 10.55
CA THR A 541 -23.74 -23.47 11.52
C THR A 541 -23.28 -22.71 12.76
N THR A 542 -21.99 -22.67 13.05
CA THR A 542 -21.45 -22.00 14.24
C THR A 542 -20.29 -21.10 13.84
N VAL A 543 -20.38 -19.82 14.18
CA VAL A 543 -19.33 -18.82 14.03
C VAL A 543 -18.65 -18.61 15.38
N LEU A 544 -17.34 -18.80 15.42
CA LEU A 544 -16.48 -18.42 16.54
C LEU A 544 -15.67 -17.18 16.12
N TRP A 545 -15.66 -16.15 16.93
CA TRP A 545 -15.01 -14.87 16.64
C TRP A 545 -14.12 -14.47 17.81
N SER A 546 -12.81 -14.40 17.58
CA SER A 546 -11.88 -13.80 18.53
C SER A 546 -11.83 -12.30 18.24
N SER A 547 -12.73 -11.53 18.86
CA SER A 547 -12.90 -10.10 18.56
C SER A 547 -11.82 -9.23 19.22
N GLY A 548 -11.50 -8.10 18.58
CA GLY A 548 -10.46 -7.18 19.06
C GLY A 548 -10.83 -6.43 20.35
N ASN A 549 -12.13 -6.29 20.65
CA ASN A 549 -12.60 -5.45 21.76
C ASN A 549 -13.63 -6.11 22.69
N ARG A 550 -14.11 -7.33 22.40
CA ARG A 550 -15.11 -8.05 23.22
C ARG A 550 -14.72 -9.47 23.61
N GLY A 551 -13.46 -9.85 23.39
CA GLY A 551 -12.95 -11.20 23.64
C GLY A 551 -13.50 -12.22 22.65
N VAL A 552 -13.51 -13.50 23.05
CA VAL A 552 -13.98 -14.59 22.19
C VAL A 552 -15.51 -14.71 22.29
N LEU A 553 -16.17 -14.72 21.14
CA LEU A 553 -17.61 -14.75 20.98
C LEU A 553 -18.03 -15.91 20.10
N ARG A 554 -19.24 -16.40 20.33
CA ARG A 554 -19.85 -17.50 19.58
C ARG A 554 -21.29 -17.16 19.20
N SER A 555 -21.64 -17.48 17.96
CA SER A 555 -23.02 -17.59 17.51
C SER A 555 -23.26 -18.95 16.85
N GLN A 556 -24.43 -19.53 17.06
CA GLN A 556 -24.89 -20.73 16.38
C GLN A 556 -26.23 -20.46 15.72
N SER A 557 -26.38 -20.88 14.47
CA SER A 557 -27.60 -20.74 13.65
C SER A 557 -28.13 -19.30 13.64
N GLU A 558 -27.24 -18.33 13.46
CA GLU A 558 -27.53 -16.89 13.44
C GLU A 558 -28.14 -16.32 14.74
N ALA A 559 -28.05 -17.04 15.88
CA ALA A 559 -28.41 -16.48 17.20
C ALA A 559 -27.48 -15.32 17.61
N SER A 560 -27.88 -14.53 18.61
CA SER A 560 -27.02 -13.46 19.14
C SER A 560 -25.68 -14.00 19.64
N PHE A 561 -24.60 -13.24 19.42
CA PHE A 561 -23.28 -13.60 19.91
C PHE A 561 -23.21 -13.62 21.44
N SER A 562 -22.66 -14.70 21.98
CA SER A 562 -22.43 -14.92 23.42
C SER A 562 -20.95 -15.09 23.70
N ALA A 563 -20.49 -14.67 24.88
CA ALA A 563 -19.08 -14.77 25.26
C ALA A 563 -18.67 -16.22 25.55
N VAL A 564 -17.48 -16.60 25.11
CA VAL A 564 -16.84 -17.89 25.42
C VAL A 564 -15.71 -17.65 26.41
N SER A 565 -16.05 -17.48 27.68
CA SER A 565 -15.10 -17.11 28.75
C SER A 565 -14.06 -18.17 29.11
N SER A 566 -14.18 -19.37 28.55
CA SER A 566 -13.20 -20.46 28.71
C SER A 566 -11.99 -20.32 27.78
N LEU A 567 -11.99 -19.34 26.87
CA LEU A 567 -10.81 -18.92 26.11
C LEU A 567 -10.41 -17.49 26.48
N PRO A 568 -9.11 -17.19 26.56
CA PRO A 568 -8.64 -15.83 26.79
C PRO A 568 -8.93 -14.93 25.58
N SER A 569 -9.07 -13.63 25.84
CA SER A 569 -9.16 -12.61 24.79
C SER A 569 -7.90 -12.63 23.91
N GLY A 570 -8.05 -12.46 22.60
CA GLY A 570 -6.93 -12.51 21.66
C GLY A 570 -6.39 -13.91 21.38
N ALA A 571 -7.05 -14.98 21.85
CA ALA A 571 -6.68 -16.34 21.48
C ALA A 571 -6.69 -16.52 19.96
N VAL A 572 -5.69 -17.25 19.44
CA VAL A 572 -5.68 -17.75 18.07
C VAL A 572 -6.73 -18.84 17.98
N ILE A 573 -7.61 -18.77 16.98
CA ILE A 573 -8.76 -19.69 16.85
C ILE A 573 -8.79 -20.36 15.48
N ALA A 574 -9.32 -21.59 15.44
CA ALA A 574 -9.62 -22.31 14.21
C ALA A 574 -10.82 -23.25 14.42
N SER A 575 -11.41 -23.72 13.33
CA SER A 575 -12.44 -24.75 13.33
C SER A 575 -11.94 -26.03 12.66
N ASP A 576 -12.38 -27.19 13.15
CA ASP A 576 -12.19 -28.41 12.38
C ASP A 576 -13.04 -28.35 11.10
N LYS A 577 -12.44 -28.73 9.98
CA LYS A 577 -13.07 -28.61 8.66
C LYS A 577 -13.93 -29.80 8.27
N ARG A 578 -13.93 -30.87 9.08
CA ARG A 578 -14.70 -32.10 8.83
C ARG A 578 -15.65 -32.45 9.96
N ASN A 579 -15.35 -32.05 11.20
CA ASN A 579 -16.19 -32.27 12.36
C ASN A 579 -16.71 -30.95 12.95
N SER A 580 -18.00 -30.68 12.72
CA SER A 580 -18.67 -29.42 13.11
C SER A 580 -18.74 -29.18 14.62
N ALA A 581 -18.52 -30.21 15.45
CA ALA A 581 -18.48 -30.07 16.90
C ALA A 581 -17.15 -29.51 17.44
N TYR A 582 -16.07 -29.61 16.64
CA TYR A 582 -14.71 -29.32 17.09
C TYR A 582 -14.23 -27.94 16.68
N PHE A 583 -13.73 -27.22 17.67
CA PHE A 583 -13.05 -25.94 17.50
C PHE A 583 -11.78 -25.93 18.35
N TYR A 584 -10.82 -25.11 17.92
CA TYR A 584 -9.50 -25.01 18.49
C TYR A 584 -9.25 -23.57 18.93
N GLY A 585 -8.60 -23.40 20.07
CA GLY A 585 -8.19 -22.11 20.60
C GLY A 585 -6.83 -22.22 21.28
N ALA A 586 -5.97 -21.25 21.11
CA ALA A 586 -4.63 -21.31 21.67
C ALA A 586 -4.11 -19.94 22.13
N SER A 587 -3.34 -19.93 23.23
CA SER A 587 -2.80 -18.71 23.83
C SER A 587 -1.62 -19.04 24.73
N GLY A 588 -0.59 -18.18 24.71
CA GLY A 588 0.68 -18.45 25.38
C GLY A 588 1.30 -19.74 24.86
N SER A 589 1.40 -20.75 25.72
CA SER A 589 1.93 -22.09 25.38
C SER A 589 0.87 -23.21 25.37
N LYS A 590 -0.41 -22.85 25.54
CA LYS A 590 -1.51 -23.78 25.80
C LYS A 590 -2.46 -23.91 24.62
N PHE A 591 -2.86 -25.14 24.33
CA PHE A 591 -3.86 -25.48 23.33
C PHE A 591 -5.15 -25.96 24.00
N HIS A 592 -6.28 -25.45 23.52
CA HIS A 592 -7.60 -25.72 24.05
C HIS A 592 -8.51 -26.25 22.95
N VAL A 593 -9.38 -27.18 23.33
CA VAL A 593 -10.30 -27.86 22.41
C VAL A 593 -11.71 -27.70 22.92
N SER A 594 -12.61 -27.32 22.03
CA SER A 594 -14.05 -27.47 22.22
C SER A 594 -14.51 -28.73 21.51
N LYS A 595 -15.37 -29.51 22.16
CA LYS A 595 -16.07 -30.67 21.57
C LYS A 595 -17.59 -30.47 21.50
N ASN A 596 -18.06 -29.26 21.78
CA ASN A 596 -19.46 -28.90 21.97
C ASN A 596 -19.81 -27.63 21.19
N THR A 597 -19.40 -27.64 19.91
CA THR A 597 -19.67 -26.56 18.93
C THR A 597 -19.25 -25.19 19.46
N ALA A 598 -18.07 -25.07 20.06
CA ALA A 598 -17.48 -23.85 20.61
C ALA A 598 -18.18 -23.23 21.83
N SER A 599 -19.13 -23.92 22.47
CA SER A 599 -19.79 -23.38 23.67
C SER A 599 -18.87 -23.30 24.88
N SER A 600 -17.88 -24.19 25.00
CA SER A 600 -16.81 -24.09 25.99
C SER A 600 -15.54 -24.80 25.53
N PHE A 601 -14.39 -24.35 26.01
CA PHE A 601 -13.08 -24.93 25.72
C PHE A 601 -12.45 -25.52 26.97
N SER A 602 -11.61 -26.52 26.79
CA SER A 602 -10.77 -27.09 27.85
C SER A 602 -9.36 -27.26 27.35
N GLU A 603 -8.38 -27.03 28.22
CA GLU A 603 -6.97 -27.29 27.92
C GLU A 603 -6.80 -28.76 27.53
N SER A 604 -6.07 -29.01 26.44
CA SER A 604 -5.94 -30.34 25.82
C SER A 604 -4.50 -30.66 25.42
N GLY A 605 -3.70 -29.66 25.04
CA GLY A 605 -2.31 -29.84 24.62
C GLY A 605 -1.43 -28.66 25.03
N SER A 606 -0.12 -28.84 24.92
CA SER A 606 0.90 -27.84 25.27
C SER A 606 2.06 -27.90 24.28
N PHE A 607 2.71 -26.75 24.07
CA PHE A 607 3.88 -26.60 23.19
C PHE A 607 5.20 -26.50 23.98
N GLY A 608 5.21 -26.97 25.22
CA GLY A 608 6.40 -27.01 26.06
C GLY A 608 6.91 -25.60 26.40
N SER A 609 8.10 -25.27 25.90
CA SER A 609 8.79 -24.00 26.15
C SER A 609 8.44 -22.86 25.18
N ALA A 610 7.47 -23.06 24.28
CA ALA A 610 6.98 -21.97 23.44
C ALA A 610 6.40 -20.86 24.33
N ASN A 611 6.71 -19.60 24.04
CA ASN A 611 6.11 -18.47 24.76
C ASN A 611 4.90 -17.91 24.00
N GLU A 612 4.86 -18.15 22.70
CA GLU A 612 3.90 -17.54 21.83
C GLU A 612 3.42 -18.49 20.74
N ILE A 613 2.11 -18.56 20.59
CA ILE A 613 1.44 -19.25 19.48
C ILE A 613 0.95 -18.17 18.51
N ARG A 614 1.33 -18.31 17.25
CA ARG A 614 1.07 -17.30 16.21
C ARG A 614 -0.12 -17.64 15.34
N ASP A 615 -0.28 -18.91 14.96
CA ASP A 615 -1.30 -19.33 14.00
C ASP A 615 -1.67 -20.81 14.12
N ILE A 616 -2.88 -21.19 13.68
CA ILE A 616 -3.42 -22.56 13.69
C ILE A 616 -4.01 -22.89 12.31
N ALA A 617 -3.46 -23.90 11.63
CA ALA A 617 -4.02 -24.46 10.41
C ALA A 617 -4.66 -25.83 10.67
N ALA A 618 -6.00 -25.90 10.58
CA ALA A 618 -6.73 -27.16 10.62
C ALA A 618 -6.71 -27.85 9.25
N HIS A 619 -6.44 -29.16 9.22
CA HIS A 619 -6.35 -29.92 7.98
C HIS A 619 -7.71 -29.99 7.29
N PRO A 620 -7.83 -29.52 6.05
CA PRO A 620 -9.15 -29.33 5.46
C PRO A 620 -9.81 -30.64 4.99
N ALA A 621 -9.05 -31.72 4.81
CA ALA A 621 -9.56 -33.03 4.44
C ALA A 621 -9.56 -34.09 5.56
N LYS A 622 -9.04 -33.80 6.77
CA LYS A 622 -8.83 -34.79 7.82
C LYS A 622 -9.21 -34.21 9.18
N ALA A 623 -10.25 -34.75 9.79
CA ALA A 623 -10.68 -34.32 11.13
C ALA A 623 -9.57 -34.58 12.15
N GLY A 624 -9.33 -33.63 13.04
CA GLY A 624 -8.40 -33.75 14.16
C GLY A 624 -6.93 -33.59 13.82
N GLU A 625 -6.58 -33.39 12.55
CA GLU A 625 -5.23 -33.00 12.16
C GLU A 625 -5.09 -31.48 12.17
N VAL A 626 -4.20 -30.95 13.02
CA VAL A 626 -3.97 -29.51 13.20
C VAL A 626 -2.49 -29.20 13.27
N TRP A 627 -2.12 -28.06 12.71
CA TRP A 627 -0.76 -27.54 12.67
C TRP A 627 -0.71 -26.19 13.37
N VAL A 628 0.35 -25.94 14.12
CA VAL A 628 0.48 -24.74 14.96
C VAL A 628 1.84 -24.12 14.77
N SER A 629 1.83 -22.82 14.47
CA SER A 629 2.99 -21.96 14.32
C SER A 629 3.34 -21.30 15.65
N THR A 630 4.61 -21.31 16.06
CA THR A 630 5.08 -20.76 17.35
C THR A 630 6.44 -20.07 17.25
N ASP A 631 6.82 -19.33 18.29
CA ASP A 631 8.16 -18.74 18.46
C ASP A 631 9.31 -19.76 18.37
N ILE A 632 9.04 -21.04 18.68
CA ILE A 632 10.04 -22.11 18.61
C ILE A 632 9.85 -23.03 17.39
N GLY A 633 8.91 -22.76 16.50
CA GLY A 633 8.70 -23.52 15.25
C GLY A 633 7.33 -24.19 15.15
N VAL A 634 7.23 -25.20 14.27
CA VAL A 634 5.95 -25.81 13.87
C VAL A 634 5.66 -27.08 14.64
N PHE A 635 4.44 -27.19 15.16
CA PHE A 635 3.89 -28.36 15.81
C PHE A 635 2.74 -28.97 15.01
N ARG A 636 2.59 -30.28 15.10
CA ARG A 636 1.52 -31.06 14.46
C ARG A 636 0.84 -31.98 15.47
N SER A 637 -0.49 -32.05 15.39
CA SER A 637 -1.32 -33.04 16.06
C SER A 637 -2.17 -33.78 15.02
N THR A 638 -2.48 -35.04 15.29
CA THR A 638 -3.40 -35.88 14.50
C THR A 638 -4.54 -36.45 15.34
N ASP A 639 -4.73 -35.93 16.56
CA ASP A 639 -5.63 -36.49 17.58
C ASP A 639 -6.52 -35.41 18.21
N PHE A 640 -6.95 -34.43 17.39
CA PHE A 640 -7.75 -33.27 17.80
C PHE A 640 -7.04 -32.39 18.84
N GLY A 641 -5.71 -32.30 18.79
CA GLY A 641 -4.92 -31.43 19.68
C GLY A 641 -4.79 -31.93 21.11
N SER A 642 -4.91 -33.25 21.33
CA SER A 642 -4.62 -33.87 22.63
C SER A 642 -3.13 -34.11 22.85
N SER A 643 -2.36 -34.31 21.77
CA SER A 643 -0.91 -34.34 21.80
C SER A 643 -0.31 -33.65 20.57
N PHE A 644 0.90 -33.10 20.72
CA PHE A 644 1.61 -32.41 19.66
C PHE A 644 3.04 -32.92 19.52
N THR A 645 3.49 -33.04 18.27
CA THR A 645 4.89 -33.29 17.90
C THR A 645 5.46 -32.03 17.27
N ARG A 646 6.62 -31.55 17.75
CA ARG A 646 7.38 -30.51 17.07
C ARG A 646 8.03 -31.10 15.83
N VAL A 647 7.52 -30.75 14.65
CA VAL A 647 7.98 -31.30 13.36
C VAL A 647 9.07 -30.45 12.73
N ALA A 648 9.03 -29.13 12.93
CA ALA A 648 10.09 -28.24 12.48
C ALA A 648 11.09 -27.93 13.60
N THR A 649 12.32 -28.41 13.44
CA THR A 649 13.45 -28.03 14.31
C THR A 649 14.44 -27.08 13.62
N THR A 650 14.44 -27.05 12.29
CA THR A 650 15.28 -26.18 11.45
C THR A 650 14.59 -24.88 11.03
N LEU A 651 13.27 -24.83 11.12
CA LEU A 651 12.45 -23.63 10.93
C LEU A 651 11.86 -23.23 12.30
N THR A 652 12.21 -22.04 12.75
CA THR A 652 11.85 -21.48 14.07
C THR A 652 11.23 -20.10 13.91
N ASP A 653 10.72 -19.49 14.99
CA ASP A 653 10.14 -18.14 14.97
C ASP A 653 9.14 -17.99 13.82
N THR A 654 8.17 -18.91 13.78
CA THR A 654 7.25 -19.02 12.67
C THR A 654 6.04 -18.14 12.91
N GLU A 655 5.62 -17.38 11.90
CA GLU A 655 4.50 -16.43 12.00
C GLU A 655 3.20 -17.08 11.53
N GLN A 656 2.93 -17.08 10.23
CA GLN A 656 1.75 -17.69 9.61
C GLN A 656 2.02 -19.13 9.16
N ILE A 657 1.00 -19.99 9.18
CA ILE A 657 1.06 -21.36 8.66
C ILE A 657 -0.15 -21.70 7.80
N ALA A 658 0.08 -22.36 6.67
CA ALA A 658 -0.99 -22.81 5.80
C ALA A 658 -0.76 -24.21 5.24
N LEU A 659 -1.87 -24.85 4.87
CA LEU A 659 -1.88 -26.13 4.17
C LEU A 659 -2.40 -25.91 2.75
N GLY A 660 -1.79 -26.57 1.76
CA GLY A 660 -2.28 -26.59 0.38
C GLY A 660 -2.11 -27.96 -0.25
N ARG A 661 -2.80 -28.22 -1.35
CA ARG A 661 -2.69 -29.50 -2.06
C ARG A 661 -1.25 -29.71 -2.53
N GLY A 662 -0.69 -30.86 -2.17
CA GLY A 662 0.57 -31.37 -2.71
C GLY A 662 0.31 -32.40 -3.81
N SER A 663 1.37 -33.13 -4.18
CA SER A 663 1.28 -34.17 -5.21
C SER A 663 0.36 -35.33 -4.81
N GLY A 664 -0.50 -35.76 -5.73
CA GLY A 664 -1.45 -36.84 -5.50
C GLY A 664 -2.45 -36.51 -4.38
N SER A 665 -2.38 -37.26 -3.28
CA SER A 665 -3.22 -37.09 -2.08
C SER A 665 -2.50 -36.39 -0.92
N SER A 666 -1.26 -35.95 -1.13
CA SER A 666 -0.47 -35.25 -0.11
C SER A 666 -0.91 -33.80 0.06
N TRP A 667 -0.48 -33.21 1.19
CA TRP A 667 -0.69 -31.80 1.50
C TRP A 667 0.67 -31.19 1.83
N ASN A 668 0.97 -30.06 1.20
CA ASN A 668 2.14 -29.26 1.51
C ASN A 668 1.85 -28.36 2.70
N VAL A 669 2.88 -28.07 3.47
CA VAL A 669 2.87 -27.12 4.59
C VAL A 669 3.69 -25.91 4.19
N TYR A 670 3.16 -24.72 4.40
CA TYR A 670 3.82 -23.46 4.13
C TYR A 670 3.91 -22.66 5.42
N ALA A 671 5.05 -22.06 5.71
CA ALA A 671 5.19 -21.20 6.88
C ALA A 671 6.23 -20.09 6.65
N PHE A 672 5.90 -18.89 7.14
CA PHE A 672 6.89 -17.84 7.33
C PHE A 672 7.69 -18.12 8.60
N GLY A 673 9.01 -17.97 8.56
CA GLY A 673 9.84 -18.08 9.76
C GLY A 673 11.34 -18.01 9.48
N SER A 674 12.13 -18.26 10.52
CA SER A 674 13.59 -18.26 10.49
C SER A 674 14.14 -19.65 10.12
N GLY A 675 14.63 -19.78 8.88
CA GLY A 675 15.25 -20.99 8.35
C GLY A 675 16.63 -20.76 7.75
N SER A 676 17.08 -21.66 6.88
CA SER A 676 18.43 -21.63 6.28
C SER A 676 18.73 -20.37 5.44
N GLY A 677 17.71 -19.76 4.85
CA GLY A 677 17.78 -18.51 4.10
C GLY A 677 17.41 -17.26 4.91
N GLY A 678 17.28 -17.37 6.24
CA GLY A 678 16.81 -16.31 7.13
C GLY A 678 15.28 -16.28 7.29
N ARG A 679 14.73 -15.13 7.70
CA ARG A 679 13.29 -14.88 7.86
C ARG A 679 12.61 -14.77 6.49
N LYS A 680 11.96 -15.86 6.04
CA LYS A 680 11.38 -16.03 4.70
C LYS A 680 10.17 -16.97 4.71
N LEU A 681 9.51 -17.11 3.56
CA LEU A 681 8.54 -18.18 3.31
C LEU A 681 9.23 -19.50 2.95
N TYR A 682 8.87 -20.56 3.67
CA TYR A 682 9.33 -21.92 3.42
C TYR A 682 8.17 -22.86 3.10
N GLY A 683 8.44 -23.86 2.27
CA GLY A 683 7.53 -24.96 1.95
C GLY A 683 8.09 -26.31 2.40
N SER A 684 7.20 -27.22 2.82
CA SER A 684 7.49 -28.61 3.13
C SER A 684 6.48 -29.53 2.45
N SER A 685 6.96 -30.52 1.68
CA SER A 685 6.15 -31.54 1.00
C SER A 685 6.16 -32.90 1.71
N ASP A 686 6.88 -32.99 2.83
CA ASP A 686 7.16 -34.23 3.56
C ASP A 686 6.67 -34.20 5.01
N LEU A 687 5.57 -33.48 5.27
CA LEU A 687 4.94 -33.33 6.59
C LEU A 687 5.84 -32.61 7.62
N GLY A 688 6.60 -31.61 7.18
CA GLY A 688 7.38 -30.72 8.04
C GLY A 688 8.77 -31.24 8.40
N ASN A 689 9.20 -32.37 7.81
CA ASN A 689 10.52 -32.96 8.09
C ASN A 689 11.64 -32.14 7.43
N THR A 690 11.42 -31.64 6.22
CA THR A 690 12.33 -30.74 5.51
C THR A 690 11.61 -29.48 5.05
N TRP A 691 12.37 -28.37 4.95
CA TRP A 691 11.85 -27.04 4.60
C TRP A 691 12.74 -26.40 3.55
N VAL A 692 12.10 -25.90 2.48
CA VAL A 692 12.76 -25.29 1.32
C VAL A 692 12.36 -23.84 1.21
N ASP A 693 13.32 -22.92 0.97
CA ASP A 693 13.03 -21.52 0.65
C ASP A 693 12.30 -21.46 -0.70
N ILE A 694 11.01 -21.13 -0.66
CA ILE A 694 10.17 -20.99 -1.86
C ILE A 694 9.94 -19.52 -2.25
N GLN A 695 10.39 -18.58 -1.42
CA GLN A 695 10.31 -17.14 -1.69
C GLN A 695 11.36 -16.70 -2.70
N GLY A 696 12.61 -17.11 -2.51
CA GLY A 696 13.72 -16.70 -3.36
C GLY A 696 14.09 -15.23 -3.19
N SER A 697 14.03 -14.46 -4.28
CA SER A 697 14.47 -13.07 -4.36
C SER A 697 13.33 -12.04 -4.38
N ILE A 698 12.08 -12.48 -4.27
CA ILE A 698 10.96 -11.54 -4.11
C ILE A 698 10.85 -11.12 -2.65
N GLY A 699 10.54 -9.85 -2.42
CA GLY A 699 10.22 -9.29 -1.13
C GLY A 699 8.72 -9.36 -0.86
N PHE A 700 8.36 -9.67 0.38
CA PHE A 700 6.97 -9.67 0.86
C PHE A 700 6.71 -8.60 1.93
N GLY A 701 7.66 -7.67 2.13
CA GLY A 701 7.61 -6.71 3.23
C GLY A 701 7.88 -7.39 4.58
N ALA A 702 7.23 -6.90 5.63
CA ALA A 702 7.31 -7.44 6.98
C ALA A 702 6.51 -8.76 7.04
N ILE A 703 7.17 -9.87 7.38
CA ILE A 703 6.54 -11.20 7.23
C ILE A 703 5.52 -11.51 8.33
N ASP A 704 5.60 -10.83 9.47
CA ASP A 704 4.62 -10.87 10.55
C ASP A 704 3.29 -10.19 10.16
N ALA A 705 3.34 -9.22 9.26
CA ALA A 705 2.18 -8.58 8.65
C ALA A 705 1.63 -9.35 7.43
N ALA A 706 2.35 -10.34 6.90
CA ALA A 706 1.90 -11.12 5.75
C ALA A 706 0.75 -12.08 6.11
N ARG A 707 -0.01 -12.50 5.09
CA ARG A 707 -1.06 -13.52 5.20
C ARG A 707 -0.77 -14.67 4.26
N LEU A 708 -1.07 -15.89 4.67
CA LEU A 708 -0.65 -17.09 3.95
C LEU A 708 -1.84 -18.03 3.71
N ALA A 709 -1.97 -18.52 2.48
CA ALA A 709 -2.90 -19.60 2.15
C ALA A 709 -2.27 -20.56 1.15
N GLY A 710 -2.41 -21.87 1.37
CA GLY A 710 -2.18 -22.87 0.33
C GLY A 710 -3.48 -23.10 -0.45
N SER A 711 -3.39 -23.34 -1.76
CA SER A 711 -4.59 -23.66 -2.53
C SER A 711 -5.18 -25.00 -2.08
N GLY A 712 -6.48 -24.97 -1.82
CA GLY A 712 -7.29 -26.15 -1.56
C GLY A 712 -7.64 -26.96 -2.80
N ASN A 713 -7.42 -26.40 -3.99
CA ASN A 713 -7.89 -26.95 -5.26
C ASN A 713 -6.74 -27.32 -6.19
N GLU A 714 -5.67 -26.52 -6.19
CA GLU A 714 -4.56 -26.57 -7.13
C GLU A 714 -3.29 -27.09 -6.47
N GLU A 715 -2.71 -28.14 -7.05
CA GLU A 715 -1.48 -28.75 -6.57
C GLU A 715 -0.30 -27.76 -6.59
N GLY A 716 0.41 -27.63 -5.47
CA GLY A 716 1.62 -26.82 -5.34
C GLY A 716 1.39 -25.31 -5.38
N GLN A 717 0.14 -24.84 -5.35
CA GLN A 717 -0.20 -23.42 -5.43
C GLN A 717 -0.29 -22.78 -4.03
N VAL A 718 0.29 -21.59 -3.89
CA VAL A 718 0.39 -20.85 -2.62
C VAL A 718 0.18 -19.35 -2.84
N TYR A 719 -0.40 -18.69 -1.85
CA TYR A 719 -0.76 -17.27 -1.85
C TYR A 719 -0.11 -16.54 -0.68
N VAL A 720 0.42 -15.36 -0.95
CA VAL A 720 0.97 -14.44 0.05
C VAL A 720 0.27 -13.10 -0.06
N GLY A 721 -0.52 -12.76 0.94
CA GLY A 721 -1.06 -11.43 1.14
C GLY A 721 -0.02 -10.54 1.78
N THR A 722 0.16 -9.33 1.26
CA THR A 722 1.18 -8.39 1.73
C THR A 722 0.54 -7.09 2.20
N ASN A 723 1.30 -6.30 2.95
CA ASN A 723 0.92 -4.93 3.30
C ASN A 723 1.44 -3.96 2.23
N GLY A 724 0.65 -3.72 1.18
CA GLY A 724 0.96 -2.73 0.13
C GLY A 724 1.30 -3.30 -1.25
N ARG A 725 1.39 -4.61 -1.42
CA ARG A 725 1.61 -5.25 -2.75
C ARG A 725 0.52 -6.24 -3.14
N GLY A 726 -0.65 -6.17 -2.50
CA GLY A 726 -1.78 -7.05 -2.74
C GLY A 726 -1.44 -8.52 -2.44
N VAL A 727 -2.01 -9.43 -3.23
CA VAL A 727 -1.78 -10.88 -3.09
C VAL A 727 -0.82 -11.36 -4.17
N PHE A 728 0.30 -11.96 -3.78
CA PHE A 728 1.14 -12.76 -4.66
C PHE A 728 0.67 -14.21 -4.70
N TRP A 729 0.90 -14.89 -5.82
CA TRP A 729 0.75 -16.33 -5.92
C TRP A 729 1.86 -16.96 -6.75
N ALA A 730 2.14 -18.22 -6.46
CA ALA A 730 3.06 -19.05 -7.22
C ALA A 730 2.58 -20.51 -7.21
N GLN A 731 3.12 -21.31 -8.13
CA GLN A 731 2.83 -22.74 -8.21
C GLN A 731 4.10 -23.52 -8.55
N GLY A 732 4.37 -24.60 -7.80
CA GLY A 732 5.47 -25.51 -8.11
C GLY A 732 5.65 -26.62 -7.06
N SER A 733 6.59 -27.52 -7.34
CA SER A 733 7.03 -28.59 -6.44
C SER A 733 8.37 -28.25 -5.81
N PHE A 734 8.57 -28.73 -4.58
CA PHE A 734 9.77 -28.52 -3.77
C PHE A 734 10.01 -29.70 -2.83
#